data_AF-A0A366ZV45-F1
#
_entry.id   AF-A0A366ZV45-F1
#
_cell.length_a   1.000
_cell.length_b   1.000
_cell.length_c   1.000
_cell.angle_alpha   90.00
_cell.angle_beta   90.00
_cell.angle_gamma   90.00
#
_symmetry.space_group_name_H-M   'P 1'
#
loop_
_entity.id
_entity.type
_entity.pdbx_description
1 polymer ?
#
loop_
_entity_poly.entity_id
_entity_poly.type
_entity_poly.pdbx_seq_one_letter_code
_entity_poly.pdbx_strand_id
1 'polypeptide(L)'
;MSGDRPVEEQRRVPLPPVPPPPAPSRRAAANGSSAARRPPVDGTARDGAPPRVPGPGTPPALPLPPPPYPTPPYPTPPYPPEAGRPLPPVPPPSPRARHLPPVPPPYPRGASRWVPGPDDTQLIPVLPAVPRPVDESDEEVEAREGRPGASRGILRAAGTMAVATLVSRLTGFLRTAVLTAVLGVAAVGNAYTVANLLPNIVYELLLGGVLTSVVVPLLVGAQEEDADGGVRYAQRLMTLTVVGLSALTALAVLAAPALTWLMNIRDDPDQVRLATWLARILLVEIVFYGVGALATAVLNARGVFGPPAWAPVLNNVVVIVTGGLFVLAGGPGPLTPVTITDTQVWVLGVGTTLGIAVQALVLLPLLGRHGVPLRPQWGLRGTGLGEAGSLGLWVVGYVLVSQVGVVVANQVAAAAAAAGGLGNAALANANLLFQMPYGIIGVALLTALLPRMSRAAARGDVPGVVQDLSLGTRLSALGLLPITAALVVLGPAVATIAFGHGETTVAQARGIGVALAVGAFGLLPMAITLLQLRVFYAMKDARTPTLVQLGMVAVRVPLLLLVPVVVEPGQVVAGLMLVTSLTYVAGWGIGQAALRRRLGDVDGGRTRGPVLRIAAASLVAGLLGWAAVAVTDAAFGTSVRGSLGTLLVGTVVVGGAALAGIVVARVPEIREPLAAVRSRLGRG
;
A
#
# COMPACT_ATOMS: atom_id res chain seq x y z
N MET A 1 -15.82 1.81 73.36
CA MET A 1 -17.05 2.29 72.70
C MET A 1 -17.15 1.59 71.35
N SER A 2 -18.24 0.84 71.16
CA SER A 2 -18.81 0.20 69.94
C SER A 2 -17.87 -0.18 68.79
N GLY A 3 -17.82 -1.39 68.25
CA GLY A 3 -18.64 -2.59 68.42
C GLY A 3 -18.27 -3.56 67.30
N ASP A 4 -18.06 -4.82 67.66
CA ASP A 4 -17.78 -5.97 66.78
C ASP A 4 -18.84 -6.17 65.69
N ARG A 5 -18.40 -6.59 64.49
CA ARG A 5 -18.83 -7.86 63.86
C ARG A 5 -17.99 -8.21 62.62
N PRO A 6 -17.83 -9.51 62.29
CA PRO A 6 -16.79 -10.02 61.41
C PRO A 6 -17.26 -10.30 59.97
N VAL A 7 -16.26 -10.53 59.13
CA VAL A 7 -16.27 -10.99 57.73
C VAL A 7 -17.37 -12.02 57.45
N GLU A 8 -18.26 -11.71 56.50
CA GLU A 8 -19.26 -12.65 55.98
C GLU A 8 -18.85 -13.13 54.57
N GLU A 9 -18.44 -14.39 54.55
CA GLU A 9 -18.02 -15.18 53.41
C GLU A 9 -19.26 -15.60 52.58
N GLN A 10 -19.53 -14.90 51.47
CA GLN A 10 -20.59 -15.32 50.55
C GLN A 10 -20.13 -16.53 49.72
N ARG A 11 -20.73 -17.67 50.09
CA ARG A 11 -20.67 -18.99 49.46
C ARG A 11 -20.70 -18.94 47.93
N ARG A 12 -19.65 -19.50 47.32
CA ARG A 12 -19.65 -19.93 45.92
C ARG A 12 -20.64 -21.09 45.75
N VAL A 13 -21.64 -20.91 44.90
CA VAL A 13 -22.46 -22.01 44.37
C VAL A 13 -21.58 -22.83 43.41
N PRO A 14 -21.43 -24.16 43.57
CA PRO A 14 -20.67 -24.96 42.62
C PRO A 14 -21.47 -25.14 41.33
N LEU A 15 -20.85 -24.79 40.19
CA LEU A 15 -21.34 -25.15 38.86
C LEU A 15 -21.28 -26.69 38.70
N PRO A 16 -22.25 -27.32 37.99
CA PRO A 16 -22.21 -28.76 37.72
C PRO A 16 -21.00 -29.12 36.82
N PRO A 17 -20.45 -30.34 36.95
CA PRO A 17 -19.28 -30.76 36.18
C PRO A 17 -19.60 -30.87 34.69
N VAL A 18 -18.72 -30.30 33.87
CA VAL A 18 -18.69 -30.41 32.41
C VAL A 18 -18.37 -31.87 32.03
N PRO A 19 -19.14 -32.52 31.12
CA PRO A 19 -18.82 -33.87 30.69
C PRO A 19 -17.50 -33.91 29.87
N PRO A 20 -16.69 -34.98 29.98
CA PRO A 20 -15.45 -35.08 29.24
C PRO A 20 -15.70 -35.26 27.73
N PRO A 21 -14.78 -34.77 26.87
CA PRO A 21 -14.90 -34.91 25.42
C PRO A 21 -14.78 -36.38 24.98
N PRO A 22 -15.43 -36.78 23.87
CA PRO A 22 -15.36 -38.15 23.37
C PRO A 22 -13.93 -38.51 22.92
N ALA A 23 -13.50 -39.71 23.31
CA ALA A 23 -12.20 -40.27 22.98
C ALA A 23 -12.03 -40.52 21.47
N PRO A 24 -10.81 -40.35 20.92
CA PRO A 24 -10.54 -40.58 19.50
C PRO A 24 -10.53 -42.07 19.17
N SER A 25 -11.25 -42.44 18.12
CA SER A 25 -11.23 -43.79 17.55
C SER A 25 -9.85 -44.08 16.95
N ARG A 26 -9.15 -45.02 17.59
CA ARG A 26 -7.95 -45.69 17.06
C ARG A 26 -8.34 -46.58 15.90
N ARG A 27 -7.81 -46.32 14.70
CA ARG A 27 -7.39 -47.36 13.76
C ARG A 27 -6.33 -46.79 12.81
N ALA A 28 -5.18 -47.46 12.83
CA ALA A 28 -4.10 -47.51 11.84
C ALA A 28 -2.75 -47.04 12.41
N ALA A 29 -2.09 -47.97 13.08
CA ALA A 29 -0.64 -48.02 13.12
C ALA A 29 -0.21 -49.32 12.44
N ALA A 30 0.91 -49.21 11.72
CA ALA A 30 1.91 -50.23 11.43
C ALA A 30 2.11 -50.57 9.94
N ASN A 31 3.35 -50.28 9.54
CA ASN A 31 4.19 -50.91 8.52
C ASN A 31 3.99 -50.40 7.09
N GLY A 32 4.96 -49.79 6.42
CA GLY A 32 6.41 -49.80 6.59
C GLY A 32 7.06 -50.75 5.58
N SER A 33 7.78 -50.13 4.64
CA SER A 33 8.91 -50.69 3.89
C SER A 33 8.68 -51.56 2.63
N SER A 34 9.35 -51.09 1.58
CA SER A 34 10.11 -51.87 0.57
C SER A 34 9.48 -52.21 -0.79
N ALA A 35 9.97 -51.45 -1.77
CA ALA A 35 10.73 -51.93 -2.94
C ALA A 35 10.06 -52.78 -4.03
N ALA A 36 10.11 -52.19 -5.23
CA ALA A 36 10.60 -52.78 -6.48
C ALA A 36 9.85 -53.97 -7.10
N ARG A 37 9.25 -53.74 -8.28
CA ARG A 37 9.78 -54.16 -9.60
C ARG A 37 8.75 -53.84 -10.70
N ARG A 38 9.25 -53.27 -11.80
CA ARG A 38 8.61 -53.14 -13.12
C ARG A 38 8.52 -54.52 -13.83
N PRO A 39 8.15 -54.61 -15.13
CA PRO A 39 6.90 -54.32 -15.86
C PRO A 39 6.52 -55.62 -16.68
N PRO A 40 6.10 -55.66 -17.97
CA PRO A 40 5.43 -54.73 -18.91
C PRO A 40 4.26 -55.36 -19.75
N VAL A 41 3.79 -54.60 -20.77
CA VAL A 41 3.38 -55.00 -22.16
C VAL A 41 1.90 -54.90 -22.58
N ASP A 42 1.67 -53.90 -23.44
CA ASP A 42 1.04 -53.82 -24.78
C ASP A 42 -0.20 -54.64 -25.21
N GLY A 43 -0.96 -54.00 -26.12
CA GLY A 43 -1.51 -54.64 -27.33
C GLY A 43 -3.03 -54.52 -27.49
N THR A 44 -3.56 -53.41 -28.02
CA THR A 44 -4.05 -53.25 -29.42
C THR A 44 -5.04 -54.30 -29.96
N ALA A 45 -6.30 -53.85 -30.11
CA ALA A 45 -7.15 -53.88 -31.32
C ALA A 45 -7.33 -55.18 -32.16
N ARG A 46 -8.59 -55.61 -32.37
CA ARG A 46 -9.34 -55.46 -33.65
C ARG A 46 -10.60 -56.36 -33.77
N ASP A 47 -11.63 -55.75 -34.37
CA ASP A 47 -12.56 -56.22 -35.43
C ASP A 47 -13.51 -57.41 -35.26
N GLY A 48 -14.76 -57.21 -35.72
CA GLY A 48 -15.56 -58.26 -36.38
C GLY A 48 -17.04 -58.39 -35.96
N ALA A 49 -17.94 -57.66 -36.63
CA ALA A 49 -19.40 -57.93 -36.66
C ALA A 49 -19.74 -59.02 -37.73
N PRO A 50 -21.01 -59.39 -38.08
CA PRO A 50 -22.37 -59.25 -37.49
C PRO A 50 -23.12 -60.64 -37.56
N PRO A 51 -24.43 -60.83 -37.88
CA PRO A 51 -25.69 -60.11 -37.59
C PRO A 51 -26.74 -61.03 -36.90
N ARG A 52 -27.84 -60.47 -36.36
CA ARG A 52 -29.24 -60.97 -36.52
C ARG A 52 -30.23 -60.17 -35.64
N VAL A 53 -31.29 -59.72 -36.30
CA VAL A 53 -32.54 -59.11 -35.79
C VAL A 53 -33.68 -59.96 -36.40
N PRO A 54 -34.96 -59.95 -35.96
CA PRO A 54 -35.58 -59.49 -34.70
C PRO A 54 -36.41 -60.58 -33.99
N GLY A 55 -36.77 -60.32 -32.73
CA GLY A 55 -37.95 -60.90 -32.08
C GLY A 55 -38.59 -59.83 -31.17
N PRO A 56 -39.90 -59.60 -31.22
CA PRO A 56 -40.51 -58.38 -30.69
C PRO A 56 -40.90 -58.49 -29.22
N GLY A 57 -40.86 -57.34 -28.54
CA GLY A 57 -41.89 -56.98 -27.58
C GLY A 57 -41.57 -57.19 -26.09
N THR A 58 -40.84 -56.25 -25.50
CA THR A 58 -41.25 -55.64 -24.22
C THR A 58 -40.57 -54.28 -24.06
N PRO A 59 -41.33 -53.19 -23.84
CA PRO A 59 -40.75 -51.85 -23.69
C PRO A 59 -39.92 -51.73 -22.39
N PRO A 60 -38.79 -50.99 -22.39
CA PRO A 60 -37.95 -50.82 -21.21
C PRO A 60 -38.62 -49.92 -20.16
N ALA A 61 -38.36 -50.27 -18.90
CA ALA A 61 -38.91 -49.66 -17.69
C ALA A 61 -38.73 -48.13 -17.63
N LEU A 62 -39.80 -47.45 -17.25
CA LEU A 62 -39.83 -46.02 -16.94
C LEU A 62 -38.94 -45.69 -15.73
N PRO A 63 -38.31 -44.49 -15.69
CA PRO A 63 -37.50 -44.06 -14.56
C PRO A 63 -38.37 -43.79 -13.32
N LEU A 64 -37.88 -44.19 -12.14
CA LEU A 64 -38.52 -43.92 -10.84
C LEU A 64 -38.65 -42.40 -10.58
N PRO A 65 -39.75 -41.93 -9.97
CA PRO A 65 -39.97 -40.52 -9.68
C PRO A 65 -39.14 -40.00 -8.49
N PRO A 66 -38.87 -38.68 -8.42
CA PRO A 66 -38.14 -38.06 -7.31
C PRO A 66 -38.93 -38.10 -5.99
N PRO A 67 -38.25 -38.00 -4.82
CA PRO A 67 -38.90 -38.05 -3.51
C PRO A 67 -39.84 -36.85 -3.26
N PRO A 68 -40.87 -37.00 -2.41
CA PRO A 68 -41.91 -36.00 -2.24
C PRO A 68 -41.42 -34.77 -1.44
N TYR A 69 -41.86 -33.59 -1.88
CA TYR A 69 -41.70 -32.32 -1.16
C TYR A 69 -42.53 -32.32 0.15
N PRO A 70 -42.06 -31.65 1.22
CA PRO A 70 -42.84 -31.47 2.43
C PRO A 70 -44.02 -30.52 2.18
N THR A 71 -45.22 -30.93 2.59
CA THR A 71 -46.46 -30.15 2.51
C THR A 71 -46.46 -28.98 3.51
N PRO A 72 -47.00 -27.80 3.15
CA PRO A 72 -47.25 -26.73 4.11
C PRO A 72 -48.40 -27.12 5.08
N PRO A 73 -48.41 -26.62 6.33
CA PRO A 73 -49.47 -26.92 7.30
C PRO A 73 -50.81 -26.30 6.88
N TYR A 74 -51.90 -27.04 7.16
CA TYR A 74 -53.30 -26.67 6.88
C TYR A 74 -53.71 -25.34 7.54
N PRO A 75 -54.67 -24.59 6.96
CA PRO A 75 -55.31 -23.48 7.64
C PRO A 75 -56.21 -23.97 8.77
N THR A 76 -56.07 -23.36 9.95
CA THR A 76 -56.94 -23.57 11.12
C THR A 76 -58.39 -23.19 10.80
N PRO A 77 -59.40 -23.96 11.28
CA PRO A 77 -60.81 -23.60 11.07
C PRO A 77 -61.21 -22.34 11.87
N PRO A 78 -62.24 -21.60 11.43
CA PRO A 78 -62.73 -20.43 12.14
C PRO A 78 -63.42 -20.83 13.45
N TYR A 79 -63.12 -20.09 14.52
CA TYR A 79 -63.77 -20.23 15.82
C TYR A 79 -65.28 -20.00 15.72
N PRO A 80 -66.12 -20.74 16.48
CA PRO A 80 -67.53 -20.42 16.64
C PRO A 80 -67.72 -19.15 17.48
N PRO A 81 -68.83 -18.40 17.29
CA PRO A 81 -69.08 -17.17 18.04
C PRO A 81 -69.43 -17.50 19.50
N GLU A 82 -68.52 -17.23 20.43
CA GLU A 82 -68.85 -17.24 21.86
C GLU A 82 -69.70 -16.02 22.21
N ALA A 83 -70.84 -16.30 22.86
CA ALA A 83 -71.75 -15.33 23.41
C ALA A 83 -71.07 -14.44 24.46
N GLY A 84 -71.43 -13.15 24.44
CA GLY A 84 -70.78 -12.07 25.16
C GLY A 84 -70.58 -12.29 26.66
N ARG A 85 -69.34 -12.04 27.12
CA ARG A 85 -69.03 -11.62 28.49
C ARG A 85 -68.61 -10.14 28.46
N PRO A 86 -69.12 -9.28 29.37
CA PRO A 86 -68.68 -7.90 29.45
C PRO A 86 -67.22 -7.83 29.93
N LEU A 87 -66.37 -7.12 29.21
CA LEU A 87 -65.01 -6.78 29.66
C LEU A 87 -65.08 -5.77 30.82
N PRO A 88 -64.24 -5.89 31.86
CA PRO A 88 -64.16 -4.89 32.92
C PRO A 88 -63.59 -3.56 32.38
N PRO A 89 -63.97 -2.41 32.97
CA PRO A 89 -63.55 -1.09 32.48
C PRO A 89 -62.05 -0.87 32.67
N VAL A 90 -61.40 -0.39 31.60
CA VAL A 90 -59.99 0.00 31.57
C VAL A 90 -59.80 1.29 32.39
N PRO A 91 -58.90 1.33 33.39
CA PRO A 91 -58.62 2.55 34.13
C PRO A 91 -57.86 3.58 33.26
N PRO A 92 -58.12 4.89 33.42
CA PRO A 92 -57.46 5.92 32.63
C PRO A 92 -55.95 5.99 32.96
N PRO A 93 -55.08 6.31 31.98
CA PRO A 93 -53.64 6.36 32.19
C PRO A 93 -53.26 7.51 33.12
N SER A 94 -52.53 7.18 34.19
CA SER A 94 -51.90 8.15 35.09
C SER A 94 -50.82 8.97 34.36
N PRO A 95 -50.74 10.29 34.55
CA PRO A 95 -49.75 11.12 33.88
C PRO A 95 -48.38 10.97 34.53
N ARG A 96 -47.57 10.01 34.06
CA ARG A 96 -46.13 10.00 34.33
C ARG A 96 -45.43 10.85 33.28
N ALA A 97 -45.04 12.06 33.67
CA ALA A 97 -44.19 12.94 32.88
C ALA A 97 -42.85 12.23 32.59
N ARG A 98 -42.70 11.67 31.39
CA ARG A 98 -41.40 11.30 30.85
C ARG A 98 -40.69 12.62 30.49
N HIS A 99 -39.67 12.97 31.24
CA HIS A 99 -38.71 13.99 30.82
C HIS A 99 -38.04 13.51 29.54
N LEU A 100 -38.56 13.96 28.40
CA LEU A 100 -37.87 13.88 27.12
C LEU A 100 -36.64 14.79 27.23
N PRO A 101 -35.44 14.33 26.82
CA PRO A 101 -34.30 15.23 26.70
C PRO A 101 -34.66 16.39 25.77
N PRO A 102 -34.16 17.61 26.03
CA PRO A 102 -34.51 18.78 25.25
C PRO A 102 -34.19 18.55 23.77
N VAL A 103 -35.17 18.86 22.92
CA VAL A 103 -35.01 18.88 21.47
C VAL A 103 -33.85 19.82 21.14
N PRO A 104 -32.80 19.38 20.43
CA PRO A 104 -31.71 20.26 20.05
C PRO A 104 -32.27 21.42 19.21
N PRO A 105 -31.74 22.65 19.35
CA PRO A 105 -32.25 23.80 18.62
C PRO A 105 -32.20 23.55 17.10
N PRO A 106 -33.14 24.12 16.33
CA PRO A 106 -33.12 24.01 14.88
C PRO A 106 -31.79 24.55 14.35
N TYR A 107 -31.04 23.70 13.67
CA TYR A 107 -29.75 24.03 13.08
C TYR A 107 -29.88 25.21 12.11
N PRO A 108 -28.90 26.14 12.06
CA PRO A 108 -28.91 27.21 11.07
C PRO A 108 -28.96 26.63 9.65
N ARG A 109 -29.97 27.07 8.89
CA ARG A 109 -30.10 26.77 7.45
C ARG A 109 -28.89 27.37 6.73
N GLY A 110 -27.94 26.52 6.34
CA GLY A 110 -26.72 26.95 5.64
C GLY A 110 -25.64 25.88 5.46
N ALA A 111 -25.66 24.78 6.21
CA ALA A 111 -24.73 23.66 6.00
C ALA A 111 -25.39 22.61 5.10
N SER A 112 -24.94 22.52 3.85
CA SER A 112 -25.32 21.45 2.92
C SER A 112 -24.80 20.11 3.44
N ARG A 113 -25.66 19.37 4.17
CA ARG A 113 -25.36 18.02 4.63
C ARG A 113 -25.61 17.06 3.47
N TRP A 114 -24.57 16.84 2.67
CA TRP A 114 -24.56 15.76 1.68
C TRP A 114 -24.64 14.41 2.40
N VAL A 115 -25.70 13.66 2.12
CA VAL A 115 -25.89 12.26 2.52
C VAL A 115 -25.74 11.43 1.24
N PRO A 116 -24.73 10.57 1.11
CA PRO A 116 -24.57 9.72 -0.08
C PRO A 116 -25.63 8.61 -0.08
N GLY A 117 -26.08 8.22 -1.26
CA GLY A 117 -26.95 7.06 -1.45
C GLY A 117 -26.23 5.72 -1.24
N PRO A 118 -26.98 4.62 -1.12
CA PRO A 118 -26.45 3.27 -0.87
C PRO A 118 -25.45 2.74 -1.92
N ASP A 119 -25.49 3.25 -3.15
CA ASP A 119 -24.79 2.65 -4.30
C ASP A 119 -23.38 3.22 -4.58
N ASP A 120 -22.92 4.18 -3.78
CA ASP A 120 -21.63 4.84 -4.02
C ASP A 120 -20.48 4.17 -3.24
N THR A 121 -20.07 2.94 -3.53
CA THR A 121 -19.05 2.19 -2.74
C THR A 121 -18.02 1.56 -3.71
N GLN A 122 -16.69 1.57 -3.60
CA GLN A 122 -15.64 1.64 -2.56
C GLN A 122 -14.34 2.12 -3.23
N LEU A 123 -13.30 2.65 -2.52
CA LEU A 123 -11.90 2.70 -3.04
C LEU A 123 -10.77 2.82 -1.99
N ILE A 124 -10.10 1.72 -1.61
CA ILE A 124 -8.65 1.55 -1.28
C ILE A 124 -8.33 0.02 -1.29
N PRO A 125 -7.14 -0.47 -1.70
CA PRO A 125 -6.66 -1.81 -1.33
C PRO A 125 -6.31 -1.84 0.16
N VAL A 126 -7.33 -1.80 1.00
CA VAL A 126 -7.31 -2.36 2.36
C VAL A 126 -7.86 -3.76 2.22
N LEU A 127 -7.38 -4.70 3.04
CA LEU A 127 -8.00 -6.02 3.23
C LEU A 127 -9.52 -5.89 3.10
N PRO A 128 -10.17 -6.58 2.14
CA PRO A 128 -11.63 -6.53 2.04
C PRO A 128 -12.19 -6.95 3.41
N ALA A 129 -13.16 -6.20 3.91
CA ALA A 129 -13.93 -6.65 5.06
C ALA A 129 -14.57 -8.00 4.68
N VAL A 130 -14.47 -8.99 5.56
CA VAL A 130 -15.17 -10.27 5.37
C VAL A 130 -16.65 -9.94 5.14
N PRO A 131 -17.30 -10.46 4.07
CA PRO A 131 -18.71 -10.20 3.81
C PRO A 131 -19.55 -10.53 5.04
N ARG A 132 -20.38 -9.57 5.44
CA ARG A 132 -21.36 -9.73 6.51
C ARG A 132 -22.57 -10.46 5.92
N PRO A 133 -23.05 -11.57 6.51
CA PRO A 133 -24.42 -12.00 6.32
C PRO A 133 -25.37 -10.85 6.68
N VAL A 134 -26.45 -10.69 5.93
CA VAL A 134 -27.39 -9.53 6.01
C VAL A 134 -28.02 -9.37 7.42
N ASP A 135 -27.92 -10.40 8.28
CA ASP A 135 -28.50 -10.43 9.64
C ASP A 135 -27.47 -10.48 10.79
N GLU A 136 -26.15 -10.37 10.52
CA GLU A 136 -25.13 -10.49 11.59
C GLU A 136 -24.98 -9.16 12.36
N SER A 137 -25.27 -9.17 13.66
CA SER A 137 -25.17 -7.99 14.54
C SER A 137 -23.71 -7.63 14.87
N ASP A 138 -23.43 -6.36 15.22
CA ASP A 138 -22.06 -5.92 15.52
C ASP A 138 -21.44 -6.68 16.73
N GLU A 139 -22.26 -7.16 17.68
CA GLU A 139 -21.82 -8.02 18.80
C GLU A 139 -21.42 -9.44 18.34
N GLU A 140 -22.11 -10.01 17.34
CA GLU A 140 -21.80 -11.34 16.79
C GLU A 140 -20.52 -11.32 15.95
N VAL A 141 -20.26 -10.21 15.25
CA VAL A 141 -18.99 -9.96 14.55
C VAL A 141 -17.84 -9.90 15.55
N GLU A 142 -18.01 -9.16 16.65
CA GLU A 142 -17.00 -9.03 17.71
C GLU A 142 -16.74 -10.38 18.40
N ALA A 143 -17.79 -11.18 18.61
CA ALA A 143 -17.69 -12.54 19.12
C ALA A 143 -16.99 -13.51 18.15
N ARG A 144 -17.22 -13.38 16.84
CA ARG A 144 -16.63 -14.23 15.78
C ARG A 144 -15.16 -13.90 15.54
N GLU A 145 -14.80 -12.61 15.47
CA GLU A 145 -13.41 -12.15 15.38
C GLU A 145 -12.65 -12.42 16.69
N GLY A 146 -13.34 -12.40 17.83
CA GLY A 146 -12.84 -12.81 19.14
C GLY A 146 -12.62 -14.31 19.33
N ARG A 147 -13.07 -15.18 18.39
CA ARG A 147 -12.85 -16.64 18.52
C ARG A 147 -11.36 -16.98 18.42
N PRO A 148 -10.77 -17.78 19.33
CA PRO A 148 -9.31 -18.02 19.42
C PRO A 148 -8.60 -18.62 18.18
N GLY A 149 -9.33 -18.99 17.13
CA GLY A 149 -8.80 -19.58 15.88
C GLY A 149 -8.88 -18.69 14.63
N ALA A 150 -9.92 -17.86 14.49
CA ALA A 150 -10.13 -17.01 13.30
C ALA A 150 -9.17 -15.80 13.30
N SER A 151 -9.00 -15.18 14.46
CA SER A 151 -8.02 -14.11 14.70
C SER A 151 -6.58 -14.60 14.53
N ARG A 152 -6.25 -15.86 14.88
CA ARG A 152 -4.90 -16.41 14.65
C ARG A 152 -4.55 -16.52 13.17
N GLY A 153 -5.48 -16.90 12.30
CA GLY A 153 -5.24 -17.00 10.85
C GLY A 153 -4.99 -15.63 10.21
N ILE A 154 -5.83 -14.65 10.55
CA ILE A 154 -5.74 -13.26 10.05
C ILE A 154 -4.49 -12.56 10.61
N LEU A 155 -4.18 -12.71 11.90
CA LEU A 155 -2.98 -12.15 12.52
C LEU A 155 -1.70 -12.78 11.95
N ARG A 156 -1.71 -14.08 11.65
CA ARG A 156 -0.59 -14.76 11.00
C ARG A 156 -0.40 -14.27 9.56
N ALA A 157 -1.48 -14.10 8.80
CA ALA A 157 -1.44 -13.53 7.45
C ALA A 157 -0.94 -12.07 7.44
N ALA A 158 -1.47 -11.23 8.35
CA ALA A 158 -1.03 -9.85 8.54
C ALA A 158 0.46 -9.76 8.94
N GLY A 159 0.90 -10.64 9.84
CA GLY A 159 2.31 -10.76 10.22
C GLY A 159 3.21 -11.14 9.04
N THR A 160 2.80 -12.12 8.22
CA THR A 160 3.56 -12.49 7.02
C THR A 160 3.65 -11.38 5.98
N MET A 161 2.58 -10.60 5.78
CA MET A 161 2.60 -9.46 4.87
C MET A 161 3.49 -8.31 5.36
N ALA A 162 3.46 -8.03 6.67
CA ALA A 162 4.33 -7.03 7.27
C ALA A 162 5.81 -7.39 7.10
N VAL A 163 6.17 -8.66 7.34
CA VAL A 163 7.53 -9.17 7.10
C VAL A 163 7.90 -9.09 5.62
N ALA A 164 7.02 -9.54 4.72
CA ALA A 164 7.26 -9.48 3.27
C ALA A 164 7.47 -8.04 2.79
N THR A 165 6.69 -7.09 3.31
CA THR A 165 6.82 -5.66 2.99
C THR A 165 8.16 -5.11 3.50
N LEU A 166 8.56 -5.46 4.73
CA LEU A 166 9.85 -5.02 5.28
C LEU A 166 11.02 -5.57 4.46
N VAL A 167 10.99 -6.87 4.15
CA VAL A 167 12.01 -7.52 3.31
C VAL A 167 12.02 -6.89 1.90
N SER A 168 10.86 -6.62 1.31
CA SER A 168 10.76 -5.96 0.01
C SER A 168 11.35 -4.55 0.02
N ARG A 169 11.08 -3.75 1.06
CA ARG A 169 11.68 -2.42 1.21
C ARG A 169 13.20 -2.49 1.36
N LEU A 170 13.70 -3.44 2.16
CA LEU A 170 15.13 -3.58 2.42
C LEU A 170 15.88 -4.08 1.17
N THR A 171 15.34 -5.10 0.50
CA THR A 171 15.88 -5.60 -0.78
C THR A 171 15.75 -4.57 -1.90
N GLY A 172 14.70 -3.75 -1.90
CA GLY A 172 14.53 -2.64 -2.85
C GLY A 172 15.59 -1.55 -2.67
N PHE A 173 15.88 -1.17 -1.42
CA PHE A 173 17.00 -0.28 -1.11
C PHE A 173 18.33 -0.89 -1.58
N LEU A 174 18.58 -2.16 -1.28
CA LEU A 174 19.79 -2.86 -1.71
C LEU A 174 19.93 -2.89 -3.24
N ARG A 175 18.84 -3.19 -3.96
CA ARG A 175 18.79 -3.10 -5.43
C ARG A 175 19.22 -1.73 -5.92
N THR A 176 18.66 -0.65 -5.36
CA THR A 176 19.01 0.71 -5.78
C THR A 176 20.46 1.05 -5.44
N ALA A 177 20.97 0.63 -4.28
CA ALA A 177 22.37 0.83 -3.90
C ALA A 177 23.32 0.10 -4.87
N VAL A 178 23.02 -1.15 -5.24
CA VAL A 178 23.79 -1.93 -6.23
C VAL A 178 23.77 -1.23 -7.59
N LEU A 179 22.59 -0.85 -8.11
CA LEU A 179 22.49 -0.18 -9.40
C LEU A 179 23.20 1.19 -9.39
N THR A 180 23.12 1.94 -8.30
CA THR A 180 23.83 3.22 -8.16
C THR A 180 25.34 3.04 -8.10
N ALA A 181 25.81 1.98 -7.42
CA ALA A 181 27.24 1.67 -7.37
C ALA A 181 27.77 1.25 -8.75
N VAL A 182 26.97 0.53 -9.53
CA VAL A 182 27.40 -0.02 -10.82
C VAL A 182 27.23 0.96 -11.97
N LEU A 183 26.17 1.79 -11.98
CA LEU A 183 25.86 2.72 -13.08
C LEU A 183 26.29 4.16 -12.79
N GLY A 184 26.52 4.49 -11.52
CA GLY A 184 26.80 5.85 -11.08
C GLY A 184 25.55 6.74 -11.10
N VAL A 185 25.76 8.03 -10.84
CA VAL A 185 24.73 9.09 -10.96
C VAL A 185 25.01 10.09 -12.09
N ALA A 186 25.93 9.73 -12.98
CA ALA A 186 26.30 10.50 -14.17
C ALA A 186 25.44 10.09 -15.38
N ALA A 187 25.92 10.34 -16.60
CA ALA A 187 25.14 10.19 -17.84
C ALA A 187 24.49 8.80 -18.02
N VAL A 188 25.22 7.71 -17.76
CA VAL A 188 24.71 6.33 -17.86
C VAL A 188 23.62 6.05 -16.82
N GLY A 189 23.88 6.34 -15.55
CA GLY A 189 22.89 6.22 -14.48
C GLY A 189 21.63 7.08 -14.71
N ASN A 190 21.80 8.29 -15.25
CA ASN A 190 20.69 9.17 -15.61
C ASN A 190 19.86 8.60 -16.77
N ALA A 191 20.52 8.07 -17.82
CA ALA A 191 19.85 7.43 -18.95
C ALA A 191 19.02 6.22 -18.51
N TYR A 192 19.59 5.34 -17.67
CA TYR A 192 18.88 4.21 -17.08
C TYR A 192 17.72 4.66 -16.20
N THR A 193 17.94 5.63 -15.30
CA THR A 193 16.92 6.11 -14.37
C THR A 193 15.72 6.68 -15.11
N VAL A 194 15.95 7.49 -16.14
CA VAL A 194 14.89 8.05 -16.98
C VAL A 194 14.18 6.95 -17.77
N ALA A 195 14.93 6.03 -18.40
CA ALA A 195 14.33 4.92 -19.15
C ALA A 195 13.45 4.03 -18.25
N ASN A 196 13.87 3.77 -17.02
CA ASN A 196 13.15 2.97 -16.04
C ASN A 196 11.96 3.74 -15.41
N LEU A 197 11.99 5.07 -15.38
CA LEU A 197 10.88 5.89 -14.87
C LEU A 197 9.65 5.81 -15.80
N LEU A 198 9.85 5.75 -17.12
CA LEU A 198 8.77 5.76 -18.11
C LEU A 198 7.72 4.65 -17.90
N PRO A 199 8.08 3.36 -17.77
CA PRO A 199 7.08 2.32 -17.50
C PRO A 199 6.46 2.46 -16.09
N ASN A 200 7.21 3.00 -15.11
CA ASN A 200 6.70 3.23 -13.77
C ASN A 200 5.58 4.29 -13.72
N ILE A 201 5.67 5.33 -14.56
CA ILE A 201 4.58 6.31 -14.70
C ILE A 201 3.29 5.61 -15.14
N VAL A 202 3.38 4.70 -16.11
CA VAL A 202 2.23 3.92 -16.58
C VAL A 202 1.74 2.97 -15.49
N TYR A 203 2.64 2.32 -14.75
CA TYR A 203 2.28 1.49 -13.61
C TYR A 203 1.51 2.26 -12.53
N GLU A 204 1.95 3.47 -12.20
CA GLU A 204 1.24 4.34 -11.24
C GLU A 204 -0.14 4.75 -11.76
N LEU A 205 -0.27 5.04 -13.05
CA LEU A 205 -1.56 5.32 -13.71
C LEU A 205 -2.50 4.11 -13.68
N LEU A 206 -1.98 2.90 -13.89
CA LEU A 206 -2.74 1.67 -13.86
C LEU A 206 -3.16 1.30 -12.43
N LEU A 207 -2.23 1.29 -11.49
CA LEU A 207 -2.49 0.93 -10.09
C LEU A 207 -3.38 1.98 -9.42
N GLY A 208 -2.97 3.24 -9.50
CA GLY A 208 -3.65 4.36 -8.87
C GLY A 208 -4.99 4.66 -9.52
N GLY A 209 -5.03 4.75 -10.85
CA GLY A 209 -6.26 5.01 -11.61
C GLY A 209 -7.10 3.75 -11.75
N VAL A 210 -6.93 3.05 -12.87
CA VAL A 210 -7.86 2.03 -13.37
C VAL A 210 -8.10 0.88 -12.40
N LEU A 211 -7.04 0.34 -11.79
CA LEU A 211 -7.13 -0.88 -11.00
C LEU A 211 -7.86 -0.67 -9.69
N THR A 212 -7.43 0.31 -8.90
CA THR A 212 -8.12 0.59 -7.66
C THR A 212 -9.50 1.14 -7.96
N SER A 213 -9.63 2.11 -8.89
CA SER A 213 -10.86 2.88 -9.09
C SER A 213 -12.03 2.13 -9.72
N VAL A 214 -11.75 1.18 -10.60
CA VAL A 214 -12.77 0.52 -11.44
C VAL A 214 -12.69 -1.00 -11.31
N VAL A 215 -11.51 -1.56 -11.48
CA VAL A 215 -11.35 -3.02 -11.60
C VAL A 215 -11.64 -3.76 -10.30
N VAL A 216 -11.11 -3.31 -9.17
CA VAL A 216 -11.28 -4.02 -7.90
C VAL A 216 -12.75 -4.08 -7.47
N PRO A 217 -13.51 -2.97 -7.43
CA PRO A 217 -14.94 -3.00 -7.08
C PRO A 217 -15.75 -3.91 -8.01
N LEU A 218 -15.55 -3.80 -9.33
CA LEU A 218 -16.27 -4.63 -10.30
C LEU A 218 -15.91 -6.12 -10.16
N LEU A 219 -14.66 -6.42 -9.82
CA LEU A 219 -14.24 -7.80 -9.60
C LEU A 219 -14.88 -8.41 -8.34
N VAL A 220 -14.99 -7.64 -7.26
CA VAL A 220 -15.64 -8.08 -6.03
C VAL A 220 -17.14 -8.26 -6.27
N GLY A 221 -17.81 -7.31 -6.92
CA GLY A 221 -19.22 -7.42 -7.28
C GLY A 221 -19.48 -8.65 -8.15
N ALA A 222 -18.69 -8.87 -9.20
CA ALA A 222 -18.81 -10.06 -10.04
C ALA A 222 -18.55 -11.38 -9.26
N GLN A 223 -17.72 -11.37 -8.22
CA GLN A 223 -17.52 -12.56 -7.38
C GLN A 223 -18.74 -12.91 -6.52
N GLU A 224 -19.50 -11.91 -6.09
CA GLU A 224 -20.70 -12.08 -5.26
C GLU A 224 -21.95 -12.36 -6.10
N GLU A 225 -22.07 -11.73 -7.25
CA GLU A 225 -23.28 -11.75 -8.09
C GLU A 225 -23.25 -12.84 -9.18
N ASP A 226 -22.10 -13.15 -9.77
CA ASP A 226 -22.03 -14.14 -10.84
C ASP A 226 -22.07 -15.57 -10.30
N ALA A 227 -22.90 -16.41 -10.91
CA ALA A 227 -22.99 -17.84 -10.58
C ALA A 227 -21.67 -18.63 -10.75
N ASP A 228 -20.69 -18.09 -11.50
CA ASP A 228 -19.36 -18.69 -11.67
C ASP A 228 -18.31 -18.13 -10.69
N GLY A 229 -18.73 -17.33 -9.69
CA GLY A 229 -17.84 -16.66 -8.75
C GLY A 229 -16.88 -15.67 -9.41
N GLY A 230 -17.37 -14.97 -10.44
CA GLY A 230 -16.65 -13.93 -11.19
C GLY A 230 -15.52 -14.45 -12.07
N VAL A 231 -15.46 -15.75 -12.37
CA VAL A 231 -14.33 -16.37 -13.09
C VAL A 231 -14.23 -15.89 -14.53
N ARG A 232 -15.34 -15.92 -15.30
CA ARG A 232 -15.32 -15.41 -16.67
C ARG A 232 -15.08 -13.91 -16.70
N TYR A 233 -15.60 -13.16 -15.72
CA TYR A 233 -15.34 -11.73 -15.60
C TYR A 233 -13.84 -11.45 -15.45
N ALA A 234 -13.19 -12.11 -14.48
CA ALA A 234 -11.74 -12.00 -14.26
C ALA A 234 -10.92 -12.42 -15.50
N GLN A 235 -11.32 -13.49 -16.20
CA GLN A 235 -10.67 -13.94 -17.44
C GLN A 235 -10.79 -12.90 -18.58
N ARG A 236 -11.98 -12.33 -18.78
CA ARG A 236 -12.22 -11.29 -19.78
C ARG A 236 -11.40 -10.05 -19.45
N LEU A 237 -11.41 -9.62 -18.20
CA LEU A 237 -10.67 -8.46 -17.74
C LEU A 237 -9.16 -8.65 -17.91
N MET A 238 -8.63 -9.84 -17.58
CA MET A 238 -7.23 -10.19 -17.82
C MET A 238 -6.89 -10.16 -19.31
N THR A 239 -7.74 -10.74 -20.16
CA THR A 239 -7.54 -10.77 -21.61
C THR A 239 -7.52 -9.35 -22.19
N LEU A 240 -8.52 -8.52 -21.86
CA LEU A 240 -8.62 -7.14 -22.33
C LEU A 240 -7.45 -6.28 -21.82
N THR A 241 -7.06 -6.45 -20.56
CA THR A 241 -5.93 -5.73 -19.95
C THR A 241 -4.62 -6.10 -20.64
N VAL A 242 -4.34 -7.40 -20.83
CA VAL A 242 -3.12 -7.85 -21.53
C VAL A 242 -3.07 -7.31 -22.95
N VAL A 243 -4.17 -7.36 -23.70
CA VAL A 243 -4.24 -6.87 -25.08
C VAL A 243 -4.07 -5.35 -25.13
N GLY A 244 -4.82 -4.61 -24.30
CA GLY A 244 -4.73 -3.16 -24.23
C GLY A 244 -3.36 -2.66 -23.81
N LEU A 245 -2.76 -3.31 -22.80
CA LEU A 245 -1.41 -2.98 -22.35
C LEU A 245 -0.34 -3.38 -23.36
N SER A 246 -0.52 -4.47 -24.10
CA SER A 246 0.39 -4.84 -25.19
C SER A 246 0.36 -3.81 -26.31
N ALA A 247 -0.83 -3.32 -26.68
CA ALA A 247 -0.97 -2.23 -27.66
C ALA A 247 -0.35 -0.93 -27.15
N LEU A 248 -0.62 -0.55 -25.89
CA LEU A 248 0.00 0.62 -25.26
C LEU A 248 1.52 0.50 -25.19
N THR A 249 2.03 -0.69 -24.87
CA THR A 249 3.46 -0.99 -24.82
C THR A 249 4.09 -0.83 -26.19
N ALA A 250 3.48 -1.39 -27.24
CA ALA A 250 3.98 -1.22 -28.61
C ALA A 250 4.03 0.26 -29.01
N LEU A 251 2.99 1.04 -28.70
CA LEU A 251 2.96 2.48 -28.93
C LEU A 251 4.05 3.21 -28.14
N ALA A 252 4.24 2.87 -26.87
CA ALA A 252 5.27 3.48 -26.03
C ALA A 252 6.68 3.17 -26.54
N VAL A 253 6.95 1.93 -26.96
CA VAL A 253 8.24 1.50 -27.53
C VAL A 253 8.54 2.27 -28.82
N LEU A 254 7.54 2.47 -29.69
CA LEU A 254 7.67 3.31 -30.88
C LEU A 254 7.92 4.78 -30.51
N ALA A 255 7.24 5.28 -29.47
CA ALA A 255 7.39 6.63 -28.95
C ALA A 255 8.61 6.84 -28.04
N ALA A 256 9.46 5.82 -27.80
CA ALA A 256 10.59 5.91 -26.89
C ALA A 256 11.53 7.11 -27.11
N PRO A 257 11.85 7.53 -28.36
CA PRO A 257 12.64 8.75 -28.60
C PRO A 257 11.92 10.02 -28.12
N ALA A 258 10.59 10.12 -28.35
CA ALA A 258 9.80 11.26 -27.91
C ALA A 258 9.67 11.30 -26.38
N LEU A 259 9.56 10.13 -25.75
CA LEU A 259 9.47 10.00 -24.29
C LEU A 259 10.79 10.41 -23.60
N THR A 260 11.94 9.98 -24.12
CA THR A 260 13.25 10.38 -23.59
C THR A 260 13.53 11.86 -23.83
N TRP A 261 13.12 12.38 -25.00
CA TRP A 261 13.16 13.82 -25.29
C TRP A 261 12.30 14.64 -24.32
N LEU A 262 11.09 14.17 -23.99
CA LEU A 262 10.20 14.82 -23.00
C LEU A 262 10.84 14.87 -21.61
N MET A 263 11.73 13.95 -21.28
CA MET A 263 12.48 13.93 -20.02
C MET A 263 13.76 14.79 -20.07
N ASN A 264 13.94 15.57 -21.14
CA ASN A 264 15.07 16.46 -21.38
C ASN A 264 16.43 15.74 -21.52
N ILE A 265 16.42 14.49 -22.01
CA ILE A 265 17.62 13.83 -22.55
C ILE A 265 17.65 14.11 -24.06
N ARG A 266 18.39 15.13 -24.49
CA ARG A 266 18.40 15.57 -25.89
C ARG A 266 19.73 16.13 -26.41
N ASP A 267 20.61 16.62 -25.55
CA ASP A 267 21.79 17.38 -25.98
C ASP A 267 22.99 16.48 -26.32
N ASP A 268 23.24 15.42 -25.55
CA ASP A 268 24.32 14.45 -25.79
C ASP A 268 23.80 13.28 -26.67
N PRO A 269 24.27 13.13 -27.93
CA PRO A 269 23.83 12.07 -28.83
C PRO A 269 24.04 10.65 -28.29
N ASP A 270 25.13 10.41 -27.55
CA ASP A 270 25.45 9.10 -27.01
C ASP A 270 24.54 8.76 -25.83
N GLN A 271 24.28 9.74 -24.96
CA GLN A 271 23.30 9.59 -23.88
C GLN A 271 21.88 9.38 -24.42
N VAL A 272 21.47 10.13 -25.46
CA VAL A 272 20.17 9.97 -26.12
C VAL A 272 20.03 8.58 -26.73
N ARG A 273 21.05 8.08 -27.43
CA ARG A 273 21.07 6.73 -28.01
C ARG A 273 20.89 5.68 -26.91
N LEU A 274 21.68 5.77 -25.83
CA LEU A 274 21.62 4.84 -24.71
C LEU A 274 20.26 4.87 -24.01
N ALA A 275 19.75 6.05 -23.66
CA ALA A 275 18.46 6.21 -22.99
C ALA A 275 17.31 5.68 -23.84
N THR A 276 17.32 5.96 -25.15
CA THR A 276 16.31 5.46 -26.09
C THR A 276 16.37 3.94 -26.23
N TRP A 277 17.57 3.37 -26.30
CA TRP A 277 17.74 1.92 -26.39
C TRP A 277 17.22 1.22 -25.12
N LEU A 278 17.63 1.69 -23.94
CA LEU A 278 17.13 1.18 -22.66
C LEU A 278 15.61 1.36 -22.57
N ALA A 279 15.07 2.53 -22.93
CA ALA A 279 13.63 2.79 -22.89
C ALA A 279 12.85 1.78 -23.74
N ARG A 280 13.31 1.43 -24.94
CA ARG A 280 12.63 0.41 -25.77
C ARG A 280 12.54 -0.96 -25.08
N ILE A 281 13.55 -1.34 -24.30
CA ILE A 281 13.57 -2.61 -23.58
C ILE A 281 12.71 -2.53 -22.30
N LEU A 282 12.85 -1.46 -21.52
CA LEU A 282 12.18 -1.28 -20.24
C LEU A 282 10.69 -0.94 -20.39
N LEU A 283 10.27 -0.31 -21.50
CA LEU A 283 8.84 -0.05 -21.75
C LEU A 283 8.02 -1.33 -21.88
N VAL A 284 8.65 -2.47 -22.21
CA VAL A 284 8.01 -3.79 -22.20
C VAL A 284 7.50 -4.17 -20.80
N GLU A 285 8.08 -3.59 -19.74
CA GLU A 285 7.62 -3.79 -18.36
C GLU A 285 6.15 -3.39 -18.15
N ILE A 286 5.59 -2.48 -18.96
CA ILE A 286 4.20 -2.02 -18.85
C ILE A 286 3.20 -3.20 -18.84
N VAL A 287 3.40 -4.19 -19.73
CA VAL A 287 2.55 -5.38 -19.76
C VAL A 287 2.67 -6.18 -18.47
N PHE A 288 3.90 -6.41 -18.00
CA PHE A 288 4.14 -7.19 -16.78
C PHE A 288 3.62 -6.48 -15.53
N TYR A 289 3.77 -5.16 -15.43
CA TYR A 289 3.20 -4.36 -14.35
C TYR A 289 1.69 -4.53 -14.27
N GLY A 290 0.98 -4.40 -15.39
CA GLY A 290 -0.47 -4.56 -15.39
C GLY A 290 -0.93 -6.00 -15.14
N VAL A 291 -0.24 -6.99 -15.70
CA VAL A 291 -0.51 -8.41 -15.42
C VAL A 291 -0.32 -8.72 -13.93
N GLY A 292 0.81 -8.31 -13.35
CA GLY A 292 1.12 -8.53 -11.94
C GLY A 292 0.14 -7.82 -11.02
N ALA A 293 -0.25 -6.59 -11.35
CA ALA A 293 -1.19 -5.81 -10.55
C ALA A 293 -2.62 -6.39 -10.63
N LEU A 294 -3.07 -6.85 -11.80
CA LEU A 294 -4.36 -7.50 -11.95
C LEU A 294 -4.38 -8.89 -11.29
N ALA A 295 -3.32 -9.68 -11.44
CA ALA A 295 -3.19 -10.95 -10.74
C ALA A 295 -3.23 -10.76 -9.21
N THR A 296 -2.55 -9.72 -8.71
CA THR A 296 -2.61 -9.33 -7.30
C THR A 296 -4.03 -8.95 -6.88
N ALA A 297 -4.74 -8.14 -7.67
CA ALA A 297 -6.12 -7.76 -7.39
C ALA A 297 -7.05 -9.00 -7.30
N VAL A 298 -6.93 -9.94 -8.24
CA VAL A 298 -7.73 -11.18 -8.25
C VAL A 298 -7.42 -12.08 -7.07
N LEU A 299 -6.13 -12.27 -6.75
CA LEU A 299 -5.71 -13.08 -5.60
C LEU A 299 -6.17 -12.45 -4.28
N ASN A 300 -6.04 -11.13 -4.12
CA ASN A 300 -6.48 -10.41 -2.94
C ASN A 300 -8.00 -10.47 -2.75
N ALA A 301 -8.78 -10.35 -3.83
CA ALA A 301 -10.23 -10.50 -3.79
C ALA A 301 -10.65 -11.90 -3.29
N ARG A 302 -9.85 -12.93 -3.62
CA ARG A 302 -10.04 -14.31 -3.14
C ARG A 302 -9.34 -14.63 -1.81
N GLY A 303 -8.89 -13.62 -1.07
CA GLY A 303 -8.28 -13.81 0.26
C GLY A 303 -6.85 -14.36 0.26
N VAL A 304 -6.15 -14.34 -0.89
CA VAL A 304 -4.78 -14.85 -1.04
C VAL A 304 -3.79 -13.69 -1.05
N PHE A 305 -3.28 -13.34 0.12
CA PHE A 305 -2.46 -12.13 0.29
C PHE A 305 -0.94 -12.37 0.35
N GLY A 306 -0.50 -13.57 0.76
CA GLY A 306 0.91 -13.88 1.00
C GLY A 306 1.78 -13.83 -0.27
N PRO A 307 1.48 -14.64 -1.31
CA PRO A 307 2.28 -14.68 -2.53
C PRO A 307 2.40 -13.31 -3.24
N PRO A 308 1.32 -12.51 -3.40
CA PRO A 308 1.45 -11.15 -3.94
C PRO A 308 2.39 -10.25 -3.12
N ALA A 309 2.41 -10.38 -1.79
CA ALA A 309 3.29 -9.58 -0.93
C ALA A 309 4.79 -9.92 -1.11
N TRP A 310 5.12 -11.15 -1.51
CA TRP A 310 6.51 -11.59 -1.74
C TRP A 310 6.99 -11.36 -3.17
N ALA A 311 6.10 -11.18 -4.14
CA ALA A 311 6.46 -11.02 -5.54
C ALA A 311 7.48 -9.88 -5.80
N PRO A 312 7.38 -8.69 -5.16
CA PRO A 312 8.37 -7.63 -5.31
C PRO A 312 9.78 -7.99 -4.82
N VAL A 313 9.90 -8.91 -3.86
CA VAL A 313 11.21 -9.38 -3.38
C VAL A 313 11.95 -10.14 -4.49
N LEU A 314 11.24 -10.95 -5.28
CA LEU A 314 11.84 -11.69 -6.39
C LEU A 314 12.38 -10.75 -7.47
N ASN A 315 11.62 -9.71 -7.82
CA ASN A 315 12.09 -8.65 -8.71
C ASN A 315 13.38 -8.01 -8.18
N ASN A 316 13.41 -7.62 -6.90
CA ASN A 316 14.62 -7.03 -6.31
C ASN A 316 15.83 -7.95 -6.39
N VAL A 317 15.66 -9.25 -6.09
CA VAL A 317 16.74 -10.24 -6.19
C VAL A 317 17.25 -10.37 -7.63
N VAL A 318 16.36 -10.48 -8.61
CA VAL A 318 16.75 -10.58 -10.03
C VAL A 318 17.53 -9.35 -10.48
N VAL A 319 17.12 -8.15 -10.07
CA VAL A 319 17.83 -6.92 -10.45
C VAL A 319 19.16 -6.75 -9.72
N ILE A 320 19.28 -7.23 -8.48
CA ILE A 320 20.58 -7.32 -7.78
C ILE A 320 21.54 -8.25 -8.54
N VAL A 321 21.05 -9.43 -8.95
CA VAL A 321 21.85 -10.37 -9.77
C VAL A 321 22.25 -9.74 -11.10
N THR A 322 21.33 -9.01 -11.75
CA THR A 322 21.63 -8.24 -12.97
C THR A 322 22.75 -7.23 -12.76
N GLY A 323 22.77 -6.51 -11.63
CA GLY A 323 23.88 -5.61 -11.28
C GLY A 323 25.21 -6.34 -11.16
N GLY A 324 25.22 -7.53 -10.56
CA GLY A 324 26.41 -8.39 -10.51
C GLY A 324 26.88 -8.85 -11.90
N LEU A 325 25.95 -9.30 -12.75
CA LEU A 325 26.25 -9.70 -14.13
C LEU A 325 26.75 -8.53 -14.99
N PHE A 326 26.22 -7.33 -14.77
CA PHE A 326 26.66 -6.12 -15.47
C PHE A 326 28.14 -5.81 -15.18
N VAL A 327 28.57 -5.96 -13.93
CA VAL A 327 29.98 -5.78 -13.53
C VAL A 327 30.85 -6.83 -14.21
N LEU A 328 30.41 -8.09 -14.23
CA LEU A 328 31.14 -9.19 -14.89
C LEU A 328 31.23 -9.03 -16.41
N ALA A 329 30.26 -8.37 -17.04
CA ALA A 329 30.24 -8.07 -18.46
C ALA A 329 31.06 -6.81 -18.84
N GLY A 330 31.53 -6.05 -17.84
CA GLY A 330 32.28 -4.80 -18.04
C GLY A 330 33.78 -5.01 -18.27
N GLY A 331 34.38 -4.12 -19.06
CA GLY A 331 35.83 -4.00 -19.20
C GLY A 331 36.43 -2.96 -18.26
N PRO A 332 37.77 -2.90 -18.13
CA PRO A 332 38.44 -1.86 -17.34
C PRO A 332 38.26 -0.47 -17.97
N GLY A 333 37.93 0.53 -17.16
CA GLY A 333 37.81 1.93 -17.59
C GLY A 333 36.59 2.64 -16.98
N PRO A 334 36.46 3.96 -17.18
CA PRO A 334 35.31 4.73 -16.69
C PRO A 334 34.04 4.37 -17.48
N LEU A 335 32.91 4.26 -16.78
CA LEU A 335 31.62 3.98 -17.40
C LEU A 335 30.99 5.25 -17.97
N THR A 336 30.91 5.33 -19.29
CA THR A 336 30.34 6.45 -20.04
C THR A 336 29.38 5.93 -21.12
N PRO A 337 28.51 6.77 -21.70
CA PRO A 337 27.61 6.35 -22.79
C PRO A 337 28.33 5.82 -24.04
N VAL A 338 29.63 6.11 -24.18
CA VAL A 338 30.50 5.65 -25.27
C VAL A 338 31.21 4.33 -24.92
N THR A 339 31.59 4.15 -23.66
CA THR A 339 32.38 2.98 -23.21
C THR A 339 31.52 1.80 -22.75
N ILE A 340 30.24 2.02 -22.45
CA ILE A 340 29.30 0.94 -22.14
C ILE A 340 29.13 0.01 -23.34
N THR A 341 29.30 -1.29 -23.13
CA THR A 341 29.20 -2.28 -24.20
C THR A 341 27.75 -2.63 -24.51
N ASP A 342 27.48 -3.06 -25.75
CA ASP A 342 26.18 -3.57 -26.15
C ASP A 342 25.68 -4.70 -25.22
N THR A 343 26.60 -5.58 -24.80
CA THR A 343 26.31 -6.64 -23.84
C THR A 343 25.85 -6.08 -22.50
N GLN A 344 26.51 -5.04 -21.97
CA GLN A 344 26.11 -4.39 -20.72
C GLN A 344 24.71 -3.74 -20.85
N VAL A 345 24.41 -3.10 -21.98
CA VAL A 345 23.07 -2.52 -22.21
C VAL A 345 21.99 -3.61 -22.24
N TRP A 346 22.23 -4.73 -22.93
CA TRP A 346 21.31 -5.87 -22.95
C TRP A 346 21.13 -6.51 -21.58
N VAL A 347 22.22 -6.76 -20.86
CA VAL A 347 22.17 -7.32 -19.49
C VAL A 347 21.34 -6.43 -18.58
N LEU A 348 21.58 -5.12 -18.60
CA LEU A 348 20.86 -4.16 -17.76
C LEU A 348 19.38 -4.08 -18.13
N GLY A 349 19.08 -3.88 -19.41
CA GLY A 349 17.71 -3.75 -19.91
C GLY A 349 16.90 -5.03 -19.68
N VAL A 350 17.37 -6.16 -20.22
CA VAL A 350 16.65 -7.45 -20.11
C VAL A 350 16.61 -7.93 -18.67
N GLY A 351 17.68 -7.76 -17.91
CA GLY A 351 17.72 -8.17 -16.50
C GLY A 351 16.77 -7.36 -15.61
N THR A 352 16.59 -6.06 -15.89
CA THR A 352 15.58 -5.24 -15.20
C THR A 352 14.16 -5.68 -15.58
N THR A 353 13.88 -5.81 -16.88
CA THR A 353 12.57 -6.27 -17.38
C THR A 353 12.23 -7.68 -16.87
N LEU A 354 13.22 -8.58 -16.80
CA LEU A 354 13.07 -9.93 -16.27
C LEU A 354 12.67 -9.91 -14.80
N GLY A 355 13.19 -8.98 -14.01
CA GLY A 355 12.79 -8.80 -12.61
C GLY A 355 11.29 -8.53 -12.47
N ILE A 356 10.76 -7.60 -13.27
CA ILE A 356 9.32 -7.29 -13.31
C ILE A 356 8.51 -8.47 -13.86
N ALA A 357 9.01 -9.12 -14.92
CA ALA A 357 8.38 -10.29 -15.49
C ALA A 357 8.26 -11.43 -14.47
N VAL A 358 9.33 -11.75 -13.73
CA VAL A 358 9.30 -12.79 -12.69
C VAL A 358 8.29 -12.45 -11.60
N GLN A 359 8.25 -11.19 -11.13
CA GLN A 359 7.27 -10.73 -10.15
C GLN A 359 5.82 -10.89 -10.64
N ALA A 360 5.55 -10.67 -11.92
CA ALA A 360 4.20 -10.83 -12.48
C ALA A 360 3.85 -12.29 -12.75
N LEU A 361 4.74 -13.02 -13.43
CA LEU A 361 4.51 -14.37 -13.93
C LEU A 361 4.42 -15.40 -12.80
N VAL A 362 5.12 -15.19 -11.68
CA VAL A 362 5.02 -16.10 -10.52
C VAL A 362 3.60 -16.16 -9.96
N LEU A 363 2.78 -15.12 -10.15
CA LEU A 363 1.39 -15.06 -9.65
C LEU A 363 0.40 -15.81 -10.56
N LEU A 364 0.74 -16.00 -11.84
CA LEU A 364 -0.17 -16.59 -12.83
C LEU A 364 -0.58 -18.04 -12.51
N PRO A 365 0.33 -18.95 -12.10
CA PRO A 365 -0.05 -20.31 -11.69
C PRO A 365 -0.97 -20.33 -10.46
N LEU A 366 -0.85 -19.33 -9.57
CA LEU A 366 -1.70 -19.25 -8.38
C LEU A 366 -3.14 -18.90 -8.72
N LEU A 367 -3.38 -18.13 -9.79
CA LEU A 367 -4.75 -17.85 -10.25
C LEU A 367 -5.50 -19.15 -10.56
N GLY A 368 -4.87 -20.07 -11.30
CA GLY A 368 -5.45 -21.39 -11.59
C GLY A 368 -5.69 -22.23 -10.34
N ARG A 369 -4.74 -22.25 -9.41
CA ARG A 369 -4.86 -22.97 -8.13
C ARG A 369 -5.97 -22.43 -7.24
N HIS A 370 -6.29 -21.14 -7.35
CA HIS A 370 -7.35 -20.50 -6.58
C HIS A 370 -8.62 -20.26 -7.40
N GLY A 371 -8.83 -21.08 -8.44
CA GLY A 371 -10.13 -21.18 -9.14
C GLY A 371 -10.36 -20.16 -10.25
N VAL A 372 -9.33 -19.47 -10.74
CA VAL A 372 -9.39 -18.61 -11.94
C VAL A 372 -8.35 -19.13 -12.96
N PRO A 373 -8.64 -20.21 -13.70
CA PRO A 373 -7.72 -20.67 -14.73
C PRO A 373 -7.57 -19.60 -15.81
N LEU A 374 -6.36 -19.39 -16.30
CA LEU A 374 -6.08 -18.43 -17.37
C LEU A 374 -6.61 -19.00 -18.69
N ARG A 375 -7.77 -18.50 -19.12
CA ARG A 375 -8.36 -18.80 -20.44
C ARG A 375 -8.65 -17.48 -21.14
N PRO A 376 -8.14 -17.25 -22.36
CA PRO A 376 -8.49 -16.07 -23.13
C PRO A 376 -10.00 -16.02 -23.34
N GLN A 377 -10.62 -14.93 -22.91
CA GLN A 377 -12.05 -14.69 -23.07
C GLN A 377 -12.24 -13.31 -23.68
N TRP A 378 -12.93 -13.28 -24.82
CA TRP A 378 -13.20 -12.04 -25.55
C TRP A 378 -14.63 -11.56 -25.27
N GLY A 379 -14.81 -10.25 -25.17
CA GLY A 379 -16.13 -9.65 -25.01
C GLY A 379 -16.08 -8.35 -24.23
N LEU A 380 -16.48 -7.25 -24.89
CA LEU A 380 -16.56 -5.92 -24.28
C LEU A 380 -17.92 -5.67 -23.59
N ARG A 381 -18.96 -6.41 -23.98
CA ARG A 381 -20.34 -6.28 -23.48
C ARG A 381 -20.47 -6.87 -22.07
N GLY A 382 -21.09 -6.12 -21.16
CA GLY A 382 -21.36 -6.56 -19.78
C GLY A 382 -20.15 -6.45 -18.82
N THR A 383 -19.18 -5.59 -19.12
CA THR A 383 -17.99 -5.39 -18.27
C THR A 383 -18.17 -4.36 -17.14
N GLY A 384 -19.29 -3.61 -17.12
CA GLY A 384 -19.57 -2.57 -16.11
C GLY A 384 -18.66 -1.33 -16.19
N LEU A 385 -17.76 -1.27 -17.17
CA LEU A 385 -16.75 -0.19 -17.32
C LEU A 385 -17.37 1.22 -17.45
N GLY A 386 -18.63 1.33 -17.89
CA GLY A 386 -19.34 2.62 -18.04
C GLY A 386 -19.88 3.19 -16.73
N GLU A 387 -20.31 2.35 -15.79
CA GLU A 387 -20.95 2.76 -14.53
C GLU A 387 -19.92 3.22 -13.48
N ALA A 388 -18.69 2.72 -13.55
CA ALA A 388 -17.58 3.11 -12.68
C ALA A 388 -16.88 4.44 -13.08
N GLY A 389 -17.42 5.16 -14.07
CA GLY A 389 -16.69 6.21 -14.80
C GLY A 389 -16.44 7.52 -14.05
N SER A 390 -17.33 7.98 -13.18
CA SER A 390 -17.25 9.34 -12.62
C SER A 390 -16.18 9.46 -11.52
N LEU A 391 -16.14 8.54 -10.55
CA LEU A 391 -15.11 8.49 -9.51
C LEU A 391 -13.76 8.03 -10.08
N GLY A 392 -13.77 7.05 -10.99
CA GLY A 392 -12.56 6.60 -11.67
C GLY A 392 -11.86 7.72 -12.45
N LEU A 393 -12.63 8.60 -13.09
CA LEU A 393 -12.09 9.77 -13.77
C LEU A 393 -11.34 10.71 -12.81
N TRP A 394 -11.86 10.95 -11.60
CA TRP A 394 -11.17 11.77 -10.61
C TRP A 394 -9.86 11.15 -10.16
N VAL A 395 -9.82 9.83 -9.95
CA VAL A 395 -8.61 9.13 -9.53
C VAL A 395 -7.56 9.10 -10.64
N VAL A 396 -7.96 8.81 -11.88
CA VAL A 396 -7.08 8.94 -13.05
C VAL A 396 -6.57 10.37 -13.18
N GLY A 397 -7.45 11.36 -13.00
CA GLY A 397 -7.09 12.78 -12.99
C GLY A 397 -6.07 13.13 -11.90
N TYR A 398 -6.21 12.57 -10.70
CA TYR A 398 -5.24 12.74 -9.60
C TYR A 398 -3.85 12.28 -10.04
N VAL A 399 -3.75 11.09 -10.62
CA VAL A 399 -2.46 10.54 -11.04
C VAL A 399 -1.90 11.34 -12.21
N LEU A 400 -2.70 11.67 -13.24
CA LEU A 400 -2.23 12.48 -14.37
C LEU A 400 -1.67 13.84 -13.91
N VAL A 401 -2.37 14.50 -13.00
CA VAL A 401 -1.91 15.76 -12.40
C VAL A 401 -0.60 15.56 -11.64
N SER A 402 -0.46 14.48 -10.86
CA SER A 402 0.80 14.20 -10.13
C SER A 402 1.98 13.98 -11.08
N GLN A 403 1.76 13.35 -12.24
CA GLN A 403 2.82 13.11 -13.21
C GLN A 403 3.40 14.39 -13.81
N VAL A 404 2.62 15.47 -13.95
CA VAL A 404 3.15 16.77 -14.42
C VAL A 404 4.33 17.24 -13.56
N GLY A 405 4.18 17.16 -12.23
CA GLY A 405 5.26 17.54 -11.30
C GLY A 405 6.48 16.62 -11.37
N VAL A 406 6.28 15.33 -11.67
CA VAL A 406 7.37 14.36 -11.87
C VAL A 406 8.15 14.67 -13.14
N VAL A 407 7.46 14.91 -14.26
CA VAL A 407 8.09 15.26 -15.54
C VAL A 407 8.90 16.53 -15.41
N VAL A 408 8.32 17.62 -14.88
CA VAL A 408 9.04 18.90 -14.71
C VAL A 408 10.26 18.75 -13.81
N ALA A 409 10.15 18.03 -12.68
CA ALA A 409 11.30 17.81 -11.79
C ALA A 409 12.44 17.06 -12.50
N ASN A 410 12.09 16.06 -13.32
CA ASN A 410 13.08 15.30 -14.08
C ASN A 410 13.71 16.11 -15.22
N GLN A 411 12.95 16.99 -15.89
CA GLN A 411 13.52 17.88 -16.91
C GLN A 411 14.53 18.85 -16.30
N VAL A 412 14.20 19.44 -15.15
CA VAL A 412 15.10 20.37 -14.43
C VAL A 412 16.34 19.63 -13.92
N ALA A 413 16.20 18.41 -13.41
CA ALA A 413 17.34 17.58 -13.00
C ALA A 413 18.24 17.20 -14.19
N ALA A 414 17.66 16.86 -15.34
CA ALA A 414 18.42 16.55 -16.55
C ALA A 414 19.20 17.78 -17.06
N ALA A 415 18.58 18.98 -17.03
CA ALA A 415 19.25 20.22 -17.39
C ALA A 415 20.43 20.53 -16.46
N ALA A 416 20.26 20.32 -15.15
CA ALA A 416 21.35 20.48 -14.18
C ALA A 416 22.51 19.51 -14.45
N ALA A 417 22.20 18.26 -14.80
CA ALA A 417 23.22 17.26 -15.17
C ALA A 417 24.03 17.70 -16.39
N ALA A 418 23.36 18.21 -17.43
CA ALA A 418 24.03 18.73 -18.64
C ALA A 418 24.96 19.91 -18.32
N ALA A 419 24.64 20.70 -17.29
CA ALA A 419 25.47 21.80 -16.79
C ALA A 419 26.53 21.37 -15.75
N GLY A 420 26.80 20.08 -15.60
CA GLY A 420 27.82 19.53 -14.68
C GLY A 420 27.35 19.31 -13.24
N GLY A 421 26.05 19.48 -12.97
CA GLY A 421 25.43 19.21 -11.67
C GLY A 421 25.00 17.75 -11.48
N LEU A 422 24.27 17.50 -10.40
CA LEU A 422 23.64 16.20 -10.14
C LEU A 422 22.35 16.05 -10.98
N GLY A 423 22.13 14.85 -11.52
CA GLY A 423 21.02 14.57 -12.43
C GLY A 423 19.85 13.76 -11.85
N ASN A 424 19.10 13.13 -12.75
CA ASN A 424 17.91 12.32 -12.44
C ASN A 424 18.20 11.18 -11.46
N ALA A 425 19.32 10.48 -11.62
CA ALA A 425 19.71 9.36 -10.74
C ALA A 425 19.92 9.85 -9.29
N ALA A 426 20.58 11.00 -9.11
CA ALA A 426 20.77 11.60 -7.80
C ALA A 426 19.44 12.05 -7.16
N LEU A 427 18.54 12.65 -7.96
CA LEU A 427 17.20 13.02 -7.51
C LEU A 427 16.36 11.78 -7.11
N ALA A 428 16.43 10.70 -7.88
CA ALA A 428 15.73 9.45 -7.56
C ALA A 428 16.25 8.84 -6.25
N ASN A 429 17.57 8.84 -6.05
CA ASN A 429 18.21 8.33 -4.83
C ASN A 429 17.87 9.17 -3.59
N ALA A 430 17.86 10.50 -3.71
CA ALA A 430 17.43 11.39 -2.63
C ALA A 430 15.94 11.16 -2.27
N ASN A 431 15.07 11.02 -3.28
CA ASN A 431 13.65 10.71 -3.08
C ASN A 431 13.42 9.35 -2.44
N LEU A 432 14.25 8.35 -2.76
CA LEU A 432 14.19 7.03 -2.13
C LEU A 432 14.44 7.15 -0.62
N LEU A 433 15.57 7.75 -0.24
CA LEU A 433 15.93 7.94 1.16
C LEU A 433 14.88 8.77 1.92
N PHE A 434 14.32 9.79 1.27
CA PHE A 434 13.22 10.59 1.82
C PHE A 434 11.96 9.77 2.08
N GLN A 435 11.60 8.80 1.23
CA GLN A 435 10.38 8.01 1.39
C GLN A 435 10.50 6.87 2.41
N MET A 436 11.71 6.40 2.71
CA MET A 436 11.92 5.24 3.60
C MET A 436 11.28 5.41 4.99
N PRO A 437 11.48 6.53 5.72
CA PRO A 437 10.87 6.72 7.03
C PRO A 437 9.34 6.71 6.99
N TYR A 438 8.75 7.41 6.03
CA TYR A 438 7.30 7.41 5.82
C TYR A 438 6.79 6.00 5.50
N GLY A 439 7.53 5.26 4.67
CA GLY A 439 7.19 3.90 4.29
C GLY A 439 7.12 2.91 5.46
N ILE A 440 7.89 3.15 6.52
CA ILE A 440 7.91 2.32 7.72
C ILE A 440 6.85 2.80 8.72
N ILE A 441 6.88 4.10 9.07
CA ILE A 441 6.04 4.64 10.15
C ILE A 441 4.69 5.11 9.61
N GLY A 442 4.70 5.96 8.59
CA GLY A 442 3.49 6.57 8.04
C GLY A 442 2.52 5.55 7.45
N VAL A 443 3.02 4.61 6.64
CA VAL A 443 2.18 3.54 6.08
C VAL A 443 1.62 2.65 7.17
N ALA A 444 2.41 2.26 8.17
CA ALA A 444 1.93 1.42 9.28
C ALA A 444 0.82 2.11 10.08
N LEU A 445 1.01 3.40 10.41
CA LEU A 445 -0.01 4.21 11.09
C LEU A 445 -1.28 4.32 10.25
N LEU A 446 -1.13 4.57 8.96
CA LEU A 446 -2.27 4.64 8.05
C LEU A 446 -3.03 3.31 7.99
N THR A 447 -2.34 2.18 7.85
CA THR A 447 -2.96 0.85 7.85
C THR A 447 -3.69 0.55 9.15
N ALA A 448 -3.16 0.98 10.29
CA ALA A 448 -3.79 0.77 11.59
C ALA A 448 -5.02 1.69 11.84
N LEU A 449 -4.96 2.93 11.37
CA LEU A 449 -6.00 3.93 11.64
C LEU A 449 -7.13 3.91 10.59
N LEU A 450 -6.84 3.50 9.37
CA LEU A 450 -7.80 3.55 8.27
C LEU A 450 -9.07 2.72 8.53
N PRO A 451 -9.03 1.47 9.03
CA PRO A 451 -10.24 0.72 9.35
C PRO A 451 -11.09 1.39 10.44
N ARG A 452 -10.46 2.13 11.37
CA ARG A 452 -11.20 2.87 12.41
C ARG A 452 -11.88 4.10 11.82
N MET A 453 -11.16 4.88 11.01
CA MET A 453 -11.69 6.05 10.32
C MET A 453 -12.81 5.68 9.34
N SER A 454 -12.68 4.59 8.58
CA SER A 454 -13.72 4.10 7.67
C SER A 454 -15.00 3.68 8.41
N ARG A 455 -14.88 3.02 9.56
CA ARG A 455 -16.04 2.67 10.40
C ARG A 455 -16.71 3.88 11.02
N ALA A 456 -15.93 4.85 11.51
CA ALA A 456 -16.47 6.09 12.04
C ALA A 456 -17.19 6.91 10.94
N ALA A 457 -16.58 7.01 9.75
CA ALA A 457 -17.18 7.66 8.59
C ALA A 457 -18.48 6.98 8.13
N ALA A 458 -18.51 5.64 8.07
CA ALA A 458 -19.70 4.88 7.69
C ALA A 458 -20.88 5.09 8.66
N ARG A 459 -20.61 5.33 9.95
CA ARG A 459 -21.63 5.66 10.96
C ARG A 459 -21.98 7.15 11.03
N GLY A 460 -21.36 8.00 10.20
CA GLY A 460 -21.53 9.45 10.29
C GLY A 460 -20.93 10.08 11.55
N ASP A 461 -20.04 9.37 12.25
CA ASP A 461 -19.35 9.81 13.48
C ASP A 461 -18.15 10.71 13.14
N VAL A 462 -18.45 11.96 12.80
CA VAL A 462 -17.45 12.99 12.50
C VAL A 462 -16.46 13.20 13.66
N PRO A 463 -16.89 13.31 14.94
CA PRO A 463 -15.96 13.41 16.07
C PRO A 463 -14.96 12.25 16.14
N GLY A 464 -15.42 11.02 15.92
CA GLY A 464 -14.55 9.84 15.87
C GLY A 464 -13.48 9.92 14.77
N VAL A 465 -13.87 10.36 13.56
CA VAL A 465 -12.92 10.57 12.45
C VAL A 465 -11.87 11.64 12.80
N VAL A 466 -12.29 12.76 13.38
CA VAL A 466 -11.39 13.86 13.80
C VAL A 466 -10.43 13.40 14.90
N GLN A 467 -10.90 12.59 15.85
CA GLN A 467 -10.09 12.04 16.93
C GLN A 467 -8.99 11.10 16.39
N ASP A 468 -9.34 10.20 15.48
CA ASP A 468 -8.40 9.25 14.89
C ASP A 468 -7.40 9.94 13.95
N LEU A 469 -7.85 10.92 13.17
CA LEU A 469 -6.96 11.77 12.35
C LEU A 469 -5.97 12.52 13.24
N SER A 470 -6.46 13.17 14.31
CA SER A 470 -5.62 13.87 15.28
C SER A 470 -4.61 12.95 15.96
N LEU A 471 -5.02 11.73 16.32
CA LEU A 471 -4.13 10.71 16.87
C LEU A 471 -3.04 10.34 15.85
N GLY A 472 -3.42 10.08 14.60
CA GLY A 472 -2.48 9.78 13.53
C GLY A 472 -1.48 10.90 13.29
N THR A 473 -1.89 12.16 13.34
CA THR A 473 -0.99 13.32 13.27
C THR A 473 0.01 13.34 14.42
N ARG A 474 -0.42 13.12 15.67
CA ARG A 474 0.49 13.10 16.84
C ARG A 474 1.48 11.93 16.79
N LEU A 475 1.01 10.74 16.43
CA LEU A 475 1.87 9.56 16.29
C LEU A 475 2.85 9.71 15.12
N SER A 476 2.42 10.32 14.01
CA SER A 476 3.29 10.63 12.88
C SER A 476 4.36 11.65 13.29
N ALA A 477 3.99 12.70 14.02
CA ALA A 477 4.94 13.68 14.55
C ALA A 477 5.96 13.03 15.50
N LEU A 478 5.49 12.17 16.42
CA LEU A 478 6.33 11.44 17.37
C LEU A 478 7.37 10.57 16.67
N GLY A 479 6.99 9.86 15.60
CA GLY A 479 7.90 8.99 14.86
C GLY A 479 8.78 9.71 13.85
N LEU A 480 8.23 10.68 13.11
CA LEU A 480 8.90 11.27 11.95
C LEU A 480 9.74 12.50 12.27
N LEU A 481 9.39 13.35 13.25
CA LEU A 481 10.17 14.54 13.55
C LEU A 481 11.60 14.24 14.06
N PRO A 482 11.82 13.23 14.93
CA PRO A 482 13.17 12.83 15.29
C PRO A 482 13.97 12.33 14.09
N ILE A 483 13.33 11.58 13.19
CA ILE A 483 13.97 11.08 11.97
C ILE A 483 14.27 12.23 11.00
N THR A 484 13.38 13.20 10.87
CA THR A 484 13.62 14.44 10.13
C THR A 484 14.87 15.13 10.67
N ALA A 485 14.99 15.33 11.98
CA ALA A 485 16.18 15.93 12.58
C ALA A 485 17.45 15.12 12.28
N ALA A 486 17.38 13.79 12.38
CA ALA A 486 18.47 12.90 12.03
C ALA A 486 18.86 13.03 10.55
N LEU A 487 17.90 13.09 9.62
CA LEU A 487 18.18 13.19 8.18
C LEU A 487 18.65 14.58 7.76
N VAL A 488 18.19 15.65 8.40
CA VAL A 488 18.72 17.01 8.18
C VAL A 488 20.21 17.07 8.48
N VAL A 489 20.65 16.37 9.52
CA VAL A 489 22.03 16.42 9.99
C VAL A 489 22.91 15.35 9.35
N LEU A 490 22.42 14.11 9.33
CA LEU A 490 23.15 12.90 8.92
C LEU A 490 22.91 12.53 7.46
N GLY A 491 22.04 13.25 6.74
CA GLY A 491 21.71 12.99 5.33
C GLY A 491 22.95 12.79 4.45
N PRO A 492 23.97 13.68 4.49
CA PRO A 492 25.25 13.50 3.80
C PRO A 492 25.92 12.17 4.12
N ALA A 493 26.08 11.82 5.40
CA ALA A 493 26.72 10.58 5.82
C ALA A 493 25.92 9.33 5.39
N VAL A 494 24.59 9.36 5.53
CA VAL A 494 23.69 8.29 5.10
C VAL A 494 23.85 8.03 3.61
N ALA A 495 23.83 9.07 2.78
CA ALA A 495 23.98 8.92 1.34
C ALA A 495 25.40 8.50 0.94
N THR A 496 26.45 8.99 1.61
CA THR A 496 27.82 8.55 1.38
C THR A 496 28.01 7.06 1.70
N ILE A 497 27.41 6.55 2.77
CA ILE A 497 27.44 5.10 3.09
C ILE A 497 26.60 4.31 2.08
N ALA A 498 25.43 4.81 1.69
CA ALA A 498 24.54 4.10 0.79
C ALA A 498 25.10 4.01 -0.65
N PHE A 499 25.68 5.13 -1.13
CA PHE A 499 25.93 5.35 -2.55
C PHE A 499 27.37 5.72 -2.88
N GLY A 500 28.26 5.99 -1.92
CA GLY A 500 29.65 6.40 -2.17
C GLY A 500 30.58 5.26 -2.61
N HIS A 501 30.10 4.37 -3.47
CA HIS A 501 30.77 3.16 -3.94
C HIS A 501 30.73 3.05 -5.47
N GLY A 502 31.69 2.32 -6.04
CA GLY A 502 31.76 2.05 -7.48
C GLY A 502 31.87 3.34 -8.31
N GLU A 503 31.01 3.48 -9.31
CA GLU A 503 30.96 4.62 -10.25
C GLU A 503 30.45 5.92 -9.60
N THR A 504 29.96 5.88 -8.36
CA THR A 504 29.52 7.08 -7.64
C THR A 504 30.62 7.57 -6.69
N THR A 505 31.11 8.78 -6.93
CA THR A 505 32.11 9.41 -6.06
C THR A 505 31.51 9.80 -4.71
N VAL A 506 32.37 9.88 -3.68
CA VAL A 506 31.98 10.36 -2.35
C VAL A 506 31.35 11.76 -2.40
N ALA A 507 31.86 12.65 -3.26
CA ALA A 507 31.32 13.99 -3.43
C ALA A 507 29.89 13.98 -3.99
N GLN A 508 29.63 13.16 -5.02
CA GLN A 508 28.29 12.99 -5.58
C GLN A 508 27.32 12.41 -4.54
N ALA A 509 27.76 11.36 -3.82
CA ALA A 509 26.96 10.75 -2.76
C ALA A 509 26.65 11.74 -1.62
N ARG A 510 27.64 12.56 -1.22
CA ARG A 510 27.42 13.64 -0.24
C ARG A 510 26.41 14.66 -0.76
N GLY A 511 26.47 15.02 -2.05
CA GLY A 511 25.49 15.92 -2.68
C GLY A 511 24.06 15.37 -2.68
N ILE A 512 23.87 14.06 -2.91
CA ILE A 512 22.57 13.38 -2.73
C ILE A 512 22.07 13.53 -1.29
N GLY A 513 22.98 13.34 -0.32
CA GLY A 513 22.65 13.46 1.09
C GLY A 513 22.37 14.89 1.55
N VAL A 514 23.02 15.89 0.97
CA VAL A 514 22.68 17.31 1.17
C VAL A 514 21.27 17.59 0.63
N ALA A 515 20.94 17.09 -0.56
CA ALA A 515 19.60 17.25 -1.10
C ALA A 515 18.53 16.60 -0.22
N LEU A 516 18.81 15.41 0.31
CA LEU A 516 17.96 14.75 1.30
C LEU A 516 17.81 15.60 2.57
N ALA A 517 18.91 16.12 3.11
CA ALA A 517 18.89 16.94 4.33
C ALA A 517 18.02 18.19 4.17
N VAL A 518 18.16 18.89 3.04
CA VAL A 518 17.35 20.07 2.72
C VAL A 518 15.86 19.70 2.59
N GLY A 519 15.53 18.54 2.02
CA GLY A 519 14.15 18.07 1.89
C GLY A 519 13.57 17.37 3.12
N ALA A 520 14.35 16.99 4.12
CA ALA A 520 13.88 16.09 5.18
C ALA A 520 12.72 16.64 6.04
N PHE A 521 12.55 17.97 6.10
CA PHE A 521 11.42 18.59 6.80
C PHE A 521 10.05 18.29 6.17
N GLY A 522 10.02 17.86 4.90
CA GLY A 522 8.79 17.47 4.20
C GLY A 522 8.15 16.18 4.70
N LEU A 523 8.84 15.38 5.52
CA LEU A 523 8.38 14.06 5.99
C LEU A 523 7.05 14.12 6.77
N LEU A 524 6.96 15.00 7.77
CA LEU A 524 5.74 15.15 8.55
C LEU A 524 4.59 15.73 7.70
N PRO A 525 4.77 16.83 6.95
CA PRO A 525 3.75 17.32 6.01
C PRO A 525 3.28 16.26 5.01
N MET A 526 4.19 15.44 4.48
CA MET A 526 3.86 14.33 3.59
C MET A 526 2.93 13.33 4.30
N ALA A 527 3.30 12.88 5.49
CA ALA A 527 2.52 11.91 6.26
C ALA A 527 1.11 12.45 6.61
N ILE A 528 1.02 13.71 7.03
CA ILE A 528 -0.27 14.34 7.34
C ILE A 528 -1.10 14.47 6.07
N THR A 529 -0.54 14.98 4.96
CA THR A 529 -1.26 15.12 3.69
C THR A 529 -1.85 13.79 3.25
N LEU A 530 -1.04 12.71 3.26
CA LEU A 530 -1.49 11.37 2.88
C LEU A 530 -2.59 10.86 3.82
N LEU A 531 -2.50 11.13 5.13
CA LEU A 531 -3.56 10.78 6.08
C LEU A 531 -4.86 11.56 5.82
N GLN A 532 -4.77 12.84 5.49
CA GLN A 532 -5.93 13.68 5.15
C GLN A 532 -6.64 13.18 3.88
N LEU A 533 -5.89 12.83 2.84
CA LEU A 533 -6.46 12.26 1.61
C LEU A 533 -7.24 10.98 1.90
N ARG A 534 -6.77 10.18 2.87
CA ARG A 534 -7.40 8.90 3.25
C ARG A 534 -8.72 9.09 3.97
N VAL A 535 -8.91 10.21 4.67
CA VAL A 535 -10.21 10.57 5.25
C VAL A 535 -11.24 10.82 4.14
N PHE A 536 -10.87 11.54 3.07
CA PHE A 536 -11.78 11.75 1.93
C PHE A 536 -12.14 10.45 1.22
N TYR A 537 -11.16 9.56 1.01
CA TYR A 537 -11.45 8.24 0.43
C TYR A 537 -12.34 7.38 1.32
N ALA A 538 -12.16 7.41 2.65
CA ALA A 538 -13.05 6.73 3.59
C ALA A 538 -14.49 7.27 3.54
N MET A 539 -14.65 8.56 3.19
CA MET A 539 -15.94 9.20 2.95
C MET A 539 -16.43 9.08 1.49
N LYS A 540 -15.81 8.23 0.67
CA LYS A 540 -16.17 8.01 -0.74
C LYS A 540 -16.06 9.28 -1.62
N ASP A 541 -15.19 10.23 -1.26
CA ASP A 541 -14.93 11.46 -2.03
C ASP A 541 -13.55 11.38 -2.74
N ALA A 542 -13.57 11.06 -4.03
CA ALA A 542 -12.35 11.05 -4.87
C ALA A 542 -12.03 12.43 -5.48
N ARG A 543 -13.02 13.33 -5.57
CA ARG A 543 -12.88 14.65 -6.20
C ARG A 543 -11.99 15.56 -5.36
N THR A 544 -12.23 15.62 -4.05
CA THR A 544 -11.49 16.51 -3.15
C THR A 544 -9.98 16.18 -3.16
N PRO A 545 -9.53 14.92 -3.05
CA PRO A 545 -8.13 14.55 -3.24
C PRO A 545 -7.51 15.04 -4.54
N THR A 546 -8.21 14.92 -5.67
CA THR A 546 -7.73 15.40 -6.97
C THR A 546 -7.55 16.92 -7.00
N LEU A 547 -8.47 17.67 -6.39
CA LEU A 547 -8.36 19.12 -6.28
C LEU A 547 -7.21 19.55 -5.35
N VAL A 548 -6.98 18.82 -4.25
CA VAL A 548 -5.82 19.04 -3.38
C VAL A 548 -4.52 18.81 -4.16
N GLN A 549 -4.45 17.72 -4.94
CA GLN A 549 -3.30 17.40 -5.78
C GLN A 549 -3.05 18.46 -6.86
N LEU A 550 -4.11 18.97 -7.49
CA LEU A 550 -4.02 20.08 -8.44
C LEU A 550 -3.44 21.33 -7.78
N GLY A 551 -3.90 21.69 -6.58
CA GLY A 551 -3.32 22.79 -5.80
C GLY A 551 -1.84 22.57 -5.46
N MET A 552 -1.48 21.35 -5.07
CA MET A 552 -0.08 20.99 -4.82
C MET A 552 0.79 21.14 -6.07
N VAL A 553 0.32 20.70 -7.23
CA VAL A 553 1.05 20.81 -8.50
C VAL A 553 1.15 22.26 -8.98
N ALA A 554 0.11 23.05 -8.77
CA ALA A 554 0.11 24.49 -9.06
C ALA A 554 1.16 25.26 -8.24
N VAL A 555 1.47 24.80 -7.01
CA VAL A 555 2.59 25.34 -6.22
C VAL A 555 3.93 24.74 -6.66
N ARG A 556 3.96 23.42 -6.93
CA ARG A 556 5.17 22.68 -7.24
C ARG A 556 5.83 23.14 -8.53
N VAL A 557 5.08 23.20 -9.63
CA VAL A 557 5.66 23.45 -10.97
C VAL A 557 6.37 24.79 -11.07
N PRO A 558 5.77 25.94 -10.67
CA PRO A 558 6.47 27.22 -10.70
C PRO A 558 7.73 27.23 -9.84
N LEU A 559 7.69 26.61 -8.65
CA LEU A 559 8.85 26.52 -7.78
C LEU A 559 9.96 25.66 -8.37
N LEU A 560 9.63 24.52 -9.02
CA LEU A 560 10.63 23.68 -9.70
C LEU A 560 11.33 24.43 -10.83
N LEU A 561 10.57 25.23 -11.61
CA LEU A 561 11.11 26.04 -12.70
C LEU A 561 11.95 27.22 -12.20
N LEU A 562 11.69 27.71 -10.98
CA LEU A 562 12.47 28.78 -10.35
C LEU A 562 13.83 28.30 -9.83
N VAL A 563 13.94 27.04 -9.36
CA VAL A 563 15.18 26.48 -8.80
C VAL A 563 16.41 26.76 -9.67
N PRO A 564 16.48 26.37 -10.96
CA PRO A 564 17.69 26.54 -11.77
C PRO A 564 18.07 28.01 -12.04
N VAL A 565 17.17 28.96 -11.77
CA VAL A 565 17.43 30.40 -11.89
C VAL A 565 18.11 30.95 -10.63
N VAL A 566 17.83 30.34 -9.47
CA VAL A 566 18.26 30.85 -8.15
C VAL A 566 19.48 30.11 -7.61
N VAL A 567 19.68 28.85 -7.99
CA VAL A 567 20.79 28.03 -7.49
C VAL A 567 21.71 27.54 -8.61
N GLU A 568 22.97 27.33 -8.26
CA GLU A 568 23.96 26.74 -9.17
C GLU A 568 23.62 25.29 -9.55
N PRO A 569 24.08 24.79 -10.71
CA PRO A 569 23.79 23.42 -11.19
C PRO A 569 24.05 22.32 -10.16
N GLY A 570 25.12 22.44 -9.36
CA GLY A 570 25.47 21.49 -8.31
C GLY A 570 24.45 21.39 -7.17
N GLN A 571 23.63 22.42 -6.95
CA GLN A 571 22.64 22.51 -5.88
C GLN A 571 21.19 22.30 -6.35
N VAL A 572 20.96 22.16 -7.66
CA VAL A 572 19.61 22.03 -8.22
C VAL A 572 18.85 20.87 -7.58
N VAL A 573 19.46 19.68 -7.42
CA VAL A 573 18.77 18.53 -6.79
C VAL A 573 18.35 18.83 -5.35
N ALA A 574 19.14 19.60 -4.60
CA ALA A 574 18.75 20.05 -3.26
C ALA A 574 17.57 21.04 -3.31
N GLY A 575 17.57 21.96 -4.27
CA GLY A 575 16.43 22.82 -4.55
C GLY A 575 15.17 22.04 -4.93
N LEU A 576 15.27 20.99 -5.75
CA LEU A 576 14.12 20.14 -6.11
C LEU A 576 13.56 19.40 -4.89
N MET A 577 14.40 18.94 -3.96
CA MET A 577 13.97 18.32 -2.70
C MET A 577 13.36 19.34 -1.72
N LEU A 578 13.85 20.58 -1.70
CA LEU A 578 13.23 21.70 -0.99
C LEU A 578 11.81 21.94 -1.52
N VAL A 579 11.65 22.06 -2.84
CA VAL A 579 10.34 22.27 -3.48
C VAL A 579 9.39 21.11 -3.22
N THR A 580 9.90 19.88 -3.23
CA THR A 580 9.11 18.68 -2.87
C THR A 580 8.53 18.81 -1.46
N SER A 581 9.32 19.30 -0.52
CA SER A 581 8.91 19.48 0.87
C SER A 581 7.93 20.63 1.06
N LEU A 582 8.18 21.77 0.40
CA LEU A 582 7.25 22.91 0.35
C LEU A 582 5.91 22.50 -0.28
N THR A 583 5.93 21.63 -1.28
CA THR A 583 4.72 21.09 -1.90
C THR A 583 3.89 20.29 -0.90
N TYR A 584 4.52 19.47 -0.05
CA TYR A 584 3.80 18.76 1.01
C TYR A 584 3.32 19.67 2.14
N VAL A 585 4.04 20.75 2.45
CA VAL A 585 3.54 21.80 3.37
C VAL A 585 2.29 22.46 2.79
N ALA A 586 2.31 22.81 1.50
CA ALA A 586 1.13 23.33 0.81
C ALA A 586 -0.01 22.30 0.80
N GLY A 587 0.29 21.02 0.51
CA GLY A 587 -0.66 19.92 0.57
C GLY A 587 -1.33 19.78 1.93
N TRP A 588 -0.55 19.85 3.01
CA TRP A 588 -1.08 19.83 4.37
C TRP A 588 -2.02 21.01 4.63
N GLY A 589 -1.63 22.24 4.22
CA GLY A 589 -2.46 23.43 4.37
C GLY A 589 -3.77 23.35 3.57
N ILE A 590 -3.70 22.99 2.29
CA ILE A 590 -4.86 22.83 1.40
C ILE A 590 -5.77 21.71 1.90
N GLY A 591 -5.19 20.58 2.31
CA GLY A 591 -5.91 19.45 2.88
C GLY A 591 -6.60 19.80 4.21
N GLN A 592 -5.96 20.58 5.08
CA GLN A 592 -6.59 21.08 6.30
C GLN A 592 -7.76 22.02 5.98
N ALA A 593 -7.60 22.93 5.02
CA ALA A 593 -8.68 23.82 4.60
C ALA A 593 -9.87 23.03 4.03
N ALA A 594 -9.60 22.00 3.22
CA ALA A 594 -10.63 21.11 2.67
C ALA A 594 -11.35 20.32 3.77
N LEU A 595 -10.61 19.78 4.74
CA LEU A 595 -11.20 19.06 5.87
C LEU A 595 -12.01 19.97 6.79
N ARG A 596 -11.53 21.19 7.06
CA ARG A 596 -12.27 22.17 7.86
C ARG A 596 -13.63 22.51 7.27
N ARG A 597 -13.71 22.64 5.95
CA ARG A 597 -14.98 22.88 5.24
C ARG A 597 -15.95 21.71 5.34
N ARG A 598 -15.45 20.47 5.46
CA ARG A 598 -16.28 19.26 5.48
C ARG A 598 -16.65 18.77 6.88
N LEU A 599 -15.70 18.82 7.82
CA LEU A 599 -15.82 18.20 9.15
C LEU A 599 -15.89 19.24 10.29
N GLY A 600 -15.73 20.53 10.00
CA GLY A 600 -15.66 21.58 11.03
C GLY A 600 -14.26 21.73 11.62
N ASP A 601 -14.12 22.07 12.90
CA ASP A 601 -12.80 22.27 13.50
C ASP A 601 -12.09 20.93 13.76
N VAL A 602 -11.17 20.58 12.84
CA VAL A 602 -10.43 19.32 12.85
C VAL A 602 -9.19 19.35 13.77
N ASP A 603 -8.77 20.56 14.17
CA ASP A 603 -7.53 20.80 14.92
C ASP A 603 -7.78 21.67 16.16
N GLY A 604 -8.22 21.03 17.25
CA GLY A 604 -8.21 21.65 18.57
C GLY A 604 -6.78 21.83 19.11
N GLY A 605 -6.61 22.69 20.12
CA GLY A 605 -5.32 22.91 20.81
C GLY A 605 -4.66 21.65 21.37
N ARG A 606 -5.40 20.54 21.46
CA ARG A 606 -4.96 19.20 21.90
C ARG A 606 -3.93 18.55 20.96
N THR A 607 -3.90 18.88 19.67
CA THR A 607 -2.95 18.30 18.70
C THR A 607 -1.73 19.20 18.51
N ARG A 608 -1.92 20.52 18.43
CA ARG A 608 -0.84 21.48 18.16
C ARG A 608 0.22 21.50 19.27
N GLY A 609 -0.19 21.49 20.55
CA GLY A 609 0.72 21.53 21.69
C GLY A 609 1.74 20.38 21.70
N PRO A 610 1.31 19.10 21.68
CA PRO A 610 2.22 17.96 21.59
C PRO A 610 3.13 18.00 20.37
N VAL A 611 2.60 18.31 19.17
CA VAL A 611 3.40 18.37 17.94
C VAL A 611 4.50 19.43 18.04
N LEU A 612 4.19 20.63 18.56
CA LEU A 612 5.18 21.70 18.76
C LEU A 612 6.27 21.30 19.77
N ARG A 613 5.90 20.60 20.84
CA ARG A 613 6.87 20.10 21.83
C ARG A 613 7.80 19.05 21.23
N ILE A 614 7.25 18.12 20.44
CA ILE A 614 8.06 17.12 19.72
C ILE A 614 8.98 17.83 18.73
N ALA A 615 8.47 18.80 17.96
CA ALA A 615 9.26 19.57 17.01
C ALA A 615 10.41 20.31 17.70
N ALA A 616 10.16 20.95 18.84
CA ALA A 616 11.20 21.62 19.63
C ALA A 616 12.26 20.63 20.14
N ALA A 617 11.84 19.47 20.68
CA ALA A 617 12.76 18.42 21.12
C ALA A 617 13.61 17.88 19.96
N SER A 618 13.00 17.64 18.79
CA SER A 618 13.70 17.21 17.59
C SER A 618 14.64 18.27 17.05
N LEU A 619 14.29 19.56 17.13
CA LEU A 619 15.17 20.66 16.74
C LEU A 619 16.41 20.73 17.63
N VAL A 620 16.25 20.63 18.95
CA VAL A 620 17.39 20.57 19.89
C VAL A 620 18.25 19.34 19.61
N ALA A 621 17.64 18.16 19.37
CA ALA A 621 18.37 16.96 19.00
C ALA A 621 19.15 17.12 17.68
N GLY A 622 18.58 17.81 16.70
CA GLY A 622 19.25 18.17 15.45
C GLY A 622 20.44 19.10 15.66
N LEU A 623 20.31 20.13 16.50
CA LEU A 623 21.41 21.04 16.84
C LEU A 623 22.57 20.31 17.53
N LEU A 624 22.27 19.42 18.47
CA LEU A 624 23.27 18.57 19.13
C LEU A 624 23.91 17.58 18.15
N GLY A 625 23.10 17.00 17.26
CA GLY A 625 23.59 16.16 16.17
C GLY A 625 24.55 16.91 15.24
N TRP A 626 24.24 18.17 14.90
CA TRP A 626 25.09 18.99 14.05
C TRP A 626 26.45 19.24 14.67
N ALA A 627 26.50 19.54 15.99
CA ALA A 627 27.76 19.62 16.73
C ALA A 627 28.53 18.29 16.70
N ALA A 628 27.83 17.16 16.87
CA ALA A 628 28.46 15.84 16.77
C ALA A 628 29.04 15.58 15.37
N VAL A 629 28.32 15.91 14.30
CA VAL A 629 28.81 15.79 12.93
C VAL A 629 30.02 16.67 12.67
N ALA A 630 30.05 17.91 13.16
CA ALA A 630 31.21 18.78 13.01
C ALA A 630 32.47 18.20 13.65
N VAL A 631 32.33 17.59 14.84
CA VAL A 631 33.43 16.91 15.53
C VAL A 631 33.86 15.63 14.80
N THR A 632 32.91 14.81 14.36
CA THR A 632 33.22 13.53 13.69
C THR A 632 33.75 13.71 12.27
N ASP A 633 33.29 14.71 11.52
CA ASP A 633 33.85 15.04 10.19
C ASP A 633 35.30 15.52 10.34
N ALA A 634 35.65 16.25 11.40
CA ALA A 634 37.03 16.63 11.70
C ALA A 634 37.89 15.44 12.15
N ALA A 635 37.34 14.51 12.93
CA ALA A 635 38.08 13.37 13.49
C ALA A 635 38.23 12.19 12.52
N PHE A 636 37.18 11.84 11.77
CA PHE A 636 37.13 10.65 10.92
C PHE A 636 37.14 10.97 9.42
N GLY A 637 37.00 12.25 9.05
CA GLY A 637 36.91 12.70 7.66
C GLY A 637 35.58 12.34 7.00
N THR A 638 35.45 12.72 5.72
CA THR A 638 34.21 12.59 4.93
C THR A 638 34.18 11.35 4.04
N SER A 639 35.16 10.45 4.18
CA SER A 639 35.20 9.17 3.47
C SER A 639 34.04 8.26 3.88
N VAL A 640 33.80 7.16 3.16
CA VAL A 640 32.78 6.16 3.53
C VAL A 640 32.98 5.63 4.95
N ARG A 641 34.22 5.30 5.33
CA ARG A 641 34.57 4.84 6.69
C ARG A 641 34.33 5.93 7.74
N GLY A 642 34.71 7.16 7.43
CA GLY A 642 34.45 8.30 8.31
C GLY A 642 32.97 8.58 8.51
N SER A 643 32.21 8.49 7.42
CA SER A 643 30.75 8.67 7.41
C SER A 643 30.05 7.60 8.24
N LEU A 644 30.56 6.36 8.27
CA LEU A 644 30.06 5.30 9.17
C LEU A 644 30.24 5.70 10.65
N GLY A 645 31.42 6.22 11.02
CA GLY A 645 31.67 6.76 12.36
C GLY A 645 30.73 7.91 12.70
N THR A 646 30.58 8.87 11.79
CA THR A 646 29.64 10.00 11.89
C THR A 646 28.19 9.52 12.07
N LEU A 647 27.76 8.49 11.31
CA LEU A 647 26.40 7.95 11.41
C LEU A 647 26.16 7.26 12.76
N LEU A 648 27.10 6.45 13.24
CA LEU A 648 26.96 5.74 14.51
C LEU A 648 26.88 6.73 15.69
N VAL A 649 27.83 7.65 15.77
CA VAL A 649 27.86 8.68 16.84
C VAL A 649 26.66 9.61 16.72
N GLY A 650 26.39 10.11 15.51
CA GLY A 650 25.28 11.02 15.24
C GLY A 650 23.92 10.40 15.55
N THR A 651 23.70 9.11 15.24
CA THR A 651 22.45 8.42 15.56
C THR A 651 22.27 8.27 17.07
N VAL A 652 23.34 7.96 17.82
CA VAL A 652 23.28 7.88 19.29
C VAL A 652 22.98 9.25 19.90
N VAL A 653 23.63 10.31 19.42
CA VAL A 653 23.43 11.69 19.91
C VAL A 653 22.01 12.18 19.58
N VAL A 654 21.60 12.14 18.31
CA VAL A 654 20.27 12.61 17.88
C VAL A 654 19.17 11.75 18.49
N GLY A 655 19.30 10.43 18.46
CA GLY A 655 18.31 9.51 19.01
C GLY A 655 18.17 9.65 20.53
N GLY A 656 19.30 9.72 21.25
CA GLY A 656 19.32 9.93 22.69
C GLY A 656 18.74 11.29 23.10
N ALA A 657 19.15 12.37 22.43
CA ALA A 657 18.64 13.72 22.69
C ALA A 657 17.16 13.87 22.35
N ALA A 658 16.70 13.29 21.23
CA ALA A 658 15.28 13.31 20.87
C ALA A 658 14.45 12.54 21.89
N LEU A 659 14.87 11.32 22.26
CA LEU A 659 14.15 10.53 23.27
C LEU A 659 14.10 11.26 24.62
N ALA A 660 15.24 11.77 25.10
CA ALA A 660 15.30 12.53 26.34
C ALA A 660 14.42 13.79 26.28
N GLY A 661 14.49 14.55 25.19
CA GLY A 661 13.68 15.76 24.99
C GLY A 661 12.18 15.47 24.97
N ILE A 662 11.74 14.39 24.31
CA ILE A 662 10.32 14.03 24.26
C ILE A 662 9.83 13.54 25.63
N VAL A 663 10.65 12.80 26.38
CA VAL A 663 10.34 12.37 27.75
C VAL A 663 10.21 13.58 28.69
N VAL A 664 11.15 14.52 28.63
CA VAL A 664 11.15 15.75 29.43
C VAL A 664 9.97 16.64 29.07
N ALA A 665 9.61 16.74 27.79
CA ALA A 665 8.46 17.50 27.31
C ALA A 665 7.10 16.88 27.69
N ARG A 666 7.09 15.73 28.41
CA ARG A 666 5.92 15.03 28.93
C ARG A 666 4.85 14.78 27.84
N VAL A 667 5.30 14.40 26.65
CA VAL A 667 4.41 14.11 25.53
C VAL A 667 3.48 12.95 25.92
N PRO A 668 2.14 13.15 25.91
CA PRO A 668 1.18 12.15 26.39
C PRO A 668 1.35 10.77 25.75
N GLU A 669 1.67 10.75 24.46
CA GLU A 669 1.79 9.57 23.62
C GLU A 669 2.93 8.62 24.02
N ILE A 670 3.93 9.11 24.77
CA ILE A 670 5.06 8.29 25.24
C ILE A 670 4.73 7.51 26.53
N ARG A 671 3.68 7.90 27.26
CA ARG A 671 3.38 7.31 28.58
C ARG A 671 3.03 5.83 28.52
N GLU A 672 2.22 5.42 27.54
CA GLU A 672 1.82 4.01 27.36
C GLU A 672 3.00 3.12 26.95
N PRO A 673 3.83 3.46 25.93
CA PRO A 673 5.04 2.71 25.60
C PRO A 673 6.02 2.59 26.77
N LEU A 674 6.27 3.68 27.52
CA LEU A 674 7.18 3.65 28.66
C LEU A 674 6.64 2.80 29.82
N ALA A 675 5.33 2.81 30.07
CA ALA A 675 4.71 1.94 31.07
C ALA A 675 4.84 0.45 30.68
N ALA A 676 4.68 0.12 29.39
CA ALA A 676 4.87 -1.22 28.88
C ALA A 676 6.34 -1.70 29.01
N VAL A 677 7.31 -0.83 28.73
CA VAL A 677 8.74 -1.15 28.90
C VAL A 677 9.11 -1.31 30.37
N ARG A 678 8.68 -0.39 31.24
CA ARG A 678 8.92 -0.46 32.69
C ARG A 678 8.31 -1.70 33.33
N SER A 679 7.12 -2.12 32.90
CA SER A 679 6.47 -3.33 33.41
C SER A 679 7.16 -4.63 32.94
N ARG A 680 7.91 -4.60 31.82
CA ARG A 680 8.76 -5.72 31.39
C ARG A 680 10.10 -5.74 32.10
N LEU A 681 10.72 -4.58 32.32
CA LEU A 681 12.00 -4.48 33.03
C LEU A 681 11.84 -4.69 34.55
N GLY A 682 10.70 -4.35 35.14
CA GLY A 682 10.40 -4.62 36.56
C GLY A 682 9.97 -6.06 36.88
N ARG A 683 9.97 -6.96 35.88
CA ARG A 683 9.75 -8.41 36.04
C ARG A 683 11.02 -9.23 35.79
N GLY A 684 12.17 -8.57 35.64
CA GLY A 684 13.48 -9.19 35.46
C GLY A 684 14.25 -9.28 36.77
#